data_AF-A0A1B3XSU1-F1
#
_entry.id   AF-A0A1B3XSU1-F1
#
_cell.length_a   1.000
_cell.length_b   1.000
_cell.length_c   1.000
_cell.angle_alpha   90.00
_cell.angle_beta   90.00
_cell.angle_gamma   90.00
#
_symmetry.space_group_name_H-M   'P 1'
#
loop_
_entity.id
_entity.type
_entity.pdbx_description
1 polymer ?
#
loop_
_entity_poly.entity_id
_entity_poly.type
_entity_poly.pdbx_seq_one_letter_code
_entity_poly.pdbx_strand_id
1 'polypeptide(L)'
;MYITSREKSILELIIKTSGKHTAVSIAAHLTVSVRTVQRDLKSIEKILQSFELHLTRNTHEGLSIDGKNEQIFRLVQHLMGNHPIDQTPQERKLHLLLALLQEESYKTQALAVNLGISITTLTVYLDELTEWLRNFNILITRKRGVGIELTGTEENKRKAQAAYFLHFFNEELIESLFLLQEGEKRKGKILHYFDPDYLLAIDGVLNSTFNSIHSRLADSGYIGLIVHIHVTLQRNESQFYLEKDFKRLSDLSDENNLMDKICKELSAMLKVSFTIDDISYLAAILKGSKLHAADAVPYDSVLLGQLIRNLIKDVSAQLQINLTKDFPLYQGLLAHMEPSLFRIKQDMGLYNPLTEDIKRKYPVLFLAVKTGLEKEFKEIKEFPEDEIAFIVLHFGSALVLREEEIAIRALIVCPTGIGTSKMLASRIKKEIIEIQTVEIKTIKDIQKQDSLKNYDVIISTVRLPYIDMDYILVSPLLSEENIENIRNYIRKNIEKFTKNKRYRSQAANKDSPPKKAGGELRDVLQELKSAQESIESIIGNFRLYRLPHLKGQPEILEEMVRIAEKEQLLKKADEVIGALNERETKGGLGIPGTSMGLFHARNKNVNELIFQIAHLADACLVKGMDGKDVQMKNLLLMLAPEDLSVKQQEIVSLISSSLIESNESIMIFSSSDEELIKKRLEAVFLDYLYTNLIKG
;
A
#
# COMPACT_ATOMS: atom_id res chain seq x y z
N MET A 1 -12.86 -14.12 38.17
CA MET A 1 -12.62 -12.71 38.53
C MET A 1 -12.96 -11.89 37.30
N TYR A 2 -13.73 -10.81 37.43
CA TYR A 2 -14.13 -10.01 36.28
C TYR A 2 -13.11 -8.90 36.04
N ILE A 3 -12.62 -8.77 34.81
CA ILE A 3 -11.68 -7.74 34.39
C ILE A 3 -12.32 -6.94 33.24
N THR A 4 -12.15 -5.64 33.25
CA THR A 4 -12.59 -4.78 32.14
C THR A 4 -11.52 -4.67 31.05
N SER A 5 -11.91 -4.28 29.84
CA SER A 5 -11.03 -4.14 28.67
C SER A 5 -9.92 -3.15 28.98
N ARG A 6 -10.27 -2.03 29.64
CA ARG A 6 -9.31 -1.01 30.04
C ARG A 6 -8.37 -1.50 31.14
N GLU A 7 -8.86 -2.24 32.13
CA GLU A 7 -8.00 -2.83 33.17
C GLU A 7 -7.01 -3.84 32.58
N LYS A 8 -7.46 -4.67 31.63
CA LYS A 8 -6.60 -5.61 30.87
C LYS A 8 -5.53 -4.86 30.08
N SER A 9 -5.88 -3.83 29.30
CA SER A 9 -4.90 -3.03 28.56
C SER A 9 -3.88 -2.34 29.47
N ILE A 10 -4.31 -1.81 30.63
CA ILE A 10 -3.39 -1.21 31.61
C ILE A 10 -2.41 -2.27 32.14
N LEU A 11 -2.89 -3.46 32.50
CA LEU A 11 -2.07 -4.57 32.98
C LEU A 11 -1.05 -5.02 31.93
N GLU A 12 -1.47 -5.25 30.69
CA GLU A 12 -0.58 -5.62 29.59
C GLU A 12 0.48 -4.56 29.31
N LEU A 13 0.11 -3.28 29.35
CA LEU A 13 1.03 -2.18 29.16
C LEU A 13 2.08 -2.13 30.29
N ILE A 14 1.68 -2.33 31.55
CA ILE A 14 2.62 -2.38 32.68
C ILE A 14 3.57 -3.58 32.54
N ILE A 15 3.06 -4.75 32.16
CA ILE A 15 3.86 -5.98 31.96
C ILE A 15 4.88 -5.77 30.83
N LYS A 16 4.44 -5.26 29.67
CA LYS A 16 5.32 -5.05 28.49
C LYS A 16 6.41 -4.00 28.73
N THR A 17 6.17 -3.02 29.60
CA THR A 17 7.02 -1.82 29.69
C THR A 17 7.86 -1.69 30.95
N SER A 18 7.68 -2.57 31.94
CA SER A 18 8.58 -2.73 33.10
C SER A 18 8.97 -1.40 33.78
N GLY A 19 8.00 -0.57 34.17
CA GLY A 19 8.27 0.68 34.88
C GLY A 19 8.52 1.92 34.02
N LYS A 20 8.35 1.86 32.68
CA LYS A 20 8.54 3.04 31.82
C LYS A 20 7.34 3.97 31.72
N HIS A 21 6.15 3.53 32.13
CA HIS A 21 4.92 4.32 32.02
C HIS A 21 4.40 4.79 33.38
N THR A 22 4.04 6.07 33.44
CA THR A 22 3.36 6.68 34.59
C THR A 22 1.85 6.64 34.39
N ALA A 23 1.07 6.87 35.44
CA ALA A 23 -0.40 7.00 35.31
C ALA A 23 -0.80 8.08 34.28
N VAL A 24 0.02 9.13 34.12
CA VAL A 24 -0.19 10.18 33.12
C VAL A 24 0.07 9.66 31.70
N SER A 25 1.17 8.93 31.48
CA SER A 25 1.44 8.39 30.14
C SER A 25 0.45 7.30 29.74
N ILE A 26 0.00 6.48 30.70
CA ILE A 26 -1.05 5.48 30.46
C ILE A 26 -2.37 6.17 30.10
N ALA A 27 -2.72 7.26 30.81
CA ALA A 27 -3.93 8.04 30.51
C ALA A 27 -3.89 8.65 29.10
N ALA A 28 -2.73 9.16 28.68
CA ALA A 28 -2.52 9.65 27.33
C ALA A 28 -2.64 8.54 26.28
N HIS A 29 -2.01 7.38 26.52
CA HIS A 29 -2.05 6.23 25.61
C HIS A 29 -3.46 5.66 25.44
N LEU A 30 -4.25 5.63 26.52
CA LEU A 30 -5.62 5.10 26.52
C LEU A 30 -6.68 6.18 26.28
N THR A 31 -6.28 7.41 25.97
CA THR A 31 -7.17 8.57 25.73
C THR A 31 -8.26 8.77 26.80
N VAL A 32 -7.91 8.57 28.08
CA VAL A 32 -8.79 8.78 29.24
C VAL A 32 -8.19 9.79 30.23
N SER A 33 -8.99 10.23 31.21
CA SER A 33 -8.48 11.08 32.29
C SER A 33 -7.55 10.30 33.23
N VAL A 34 -6.54 10.98 33.81
CA VAL A 34 -5.66 10.41 34.83
C VAL A 34 -6.45 9.88 36.03
N ARG A 35 -7.56 10.54 36.39
CA ARG A 35 -8.46 10.10 37.47
C ARG A 35 -9.12 8.75 37.15
N THR A 36 -9.42 8.49 35.88
CA THR A 36 -9.96 7.20 35.42
C THR A 36 -8.90 6.11 35.61
N VAL A 37 -7.67 6.33 35.13
CA VAL A 37 -6.56 5.38 35.31
C VAL A 37 -6.30 5.09 36.79
N GLN A 38 -6.28 6.11 37.64
CA GLN A 38 -6.10 5.92 39.09
C GLN A 38 -7.20 5.08 39.72
N ARG A 39 -8.44 5.16 39.23
CA ARG A 39 -9.54 4.32 39.69
C ARG A 39 -9.35 2.87 39.23
N ASP A 40 -8.96 2.66 37.97
CA ASP A 40 -8.72 1.31 37.44
C ASP A 40 -7.52 0.66 38.12
N LEU A 41 -6.45 1.40 38.44
CA LEU A 41 -5.30 0.90 39.18
C LEU A 41 -5.68 0.30 40.55
N LYS A 42 -6.67 0.88 41.26
CA LYS A 42 -7.18 0.31 42.52
C LYS A 42 -7.89 -1.03 42.33
N SER A 43 -8.51 -1.23 41.17
CA SER A 43 -9.15 -2.50 40.82
C SER A 43 -8.10 -3.53 40.41
N ILE A 44 -7.12 -3.10 39.61
CA ILE A 44 -5.96 -3.90 39.18
C ILE A 44 -5.15 -4.40 40.38
N GLU A 45 -4.93 -3.58 41.41
CA GLU A 45 -4.25 -4.03 42.64
C GLU A 45 -4.95 -5.24 43.27
N LYS A 46 -6.28 -5.31 43.24
CA LYS A 46 -7.03 -6.48 43.74
C LYS A 46 -6.82 -7.71 42.86
N ILE A 47 -6.74 -7.51 41.54
CA ILE A 47 -6.42 -8.58 40.59
C ILE A 47 -5.03 -9.13 40.87
N LEU A 48 -4.03 -8.27 40.97
CA LEU A 48 -2.64 -8.64 41.26
C LEU A 48 -2.49 -9.40 42.59
N GLN A 49 -3.20 -8.97 43.64
CA GLN A 49 -3.19 -9.66 44.93
C GLN A 49 -3.64 -11.12 44.84
N SER A 50 -4.58 -11.46 43.95
CA SER A 50 -5.02 -12.85 43.75
C SER A 50 -3.93 -13.76 43.15
N PHE A 51 -2.90 -13.17 42.55
CA PHE A 51 -1.70 -13.85 42.03
C PHE A 51 -0.48 -13.66 42.93
N GLU A 52 -0.62 -13.13 44.15
CA GLU A 52 0.51 -12.78 45.03
C GLU A 52 1.46 -11.73 44.40
N LEU A 53 0.93 -10.87 43.54
CA LEU A 53 1.65 -9.79 42.86
C LEU A 53 1.27 -8.43 43.43
N HIS A 54 2.19 -7.47 43.35
CA HIS A 54 1.99 -6.11 43.88
C HIS A 54 2.32 -5.06 42.83
N LEU A 55 1.51 -4.01 42.77
CA LEU A 55 1.80 -2.84 41.96
C LEU A 55 2.81 -1.96 42.70
N THR A 56 3.94 -1.67 42.06
CA THR A 56 5.01 -0.82 42.61
C THR A 56 5.26 0.38 41.71
N ARG A 57 5.87 1.42 42.29
CA ARG A 57 6.29 2.62 41.57
C ARG A 57 7.80 2.76 41.68
N ASN A 58 8.47 3.05 40.56
CA ASN A 58 9.89 3.35 40.55
C ASN A 58 10.19 4.82 40.91
N THR A 59 11.47 5.19 40.91
CA THR A 59 11.97 6.54 41.23
C THR A 59 11.45 7.65 40.31
N HIS A 60 10.90 7.32 39.15
CA HIS A 60 10.30 8.26 38.18
C HIS A 60 8.76 8.15 38.11
N GLU A 61 8.12 7.62 39.15
CA GLU A 61 6.69 7.32 39.20
C GLU A 61 6.18 6.31 38.15
N GLY A 62 7.10 5.57 37.52
CA GLY A 62 6.78 4.52 36.57
C GLY A 62 6.21 3.28 37.26
N LEU A 63 5.16 2.71 36.70
CA LEU A 63 4.40 1.59 37.25
C LEU A 63 5.03 0.25 36.85
N SER A 64 5.25 -0.63 37.83
CA SER A 64 5.79 -1.98 37.66
C SER A 64 5.00 -2.99 38.49
N ILE A 65 5.07 -4.26 38.11
CA ILE A 65 4.50 -5.37 38.89
C ILE A 65 5.66 -6.11 39.55
N ASP A 66 5.61 -6.22 40.87
CA ASP A 66 6.58 -6.94 41.69
C ASP A 66 6.03 -8.27 42.19
N GLY A 67 6.87 -9.31 42.19
CA GLY A 67 6.51 -10.67 42.60
C GLY A 67 7.32 -11.74 41.87
N LYS A 68 6.97 -13.02 42.11
CA LYS A 68 7.66 -14.15 41.48
C LYS A 68 7.31 -14.25 39.99
N ASN A 69 8.30 -14.50 39.13
CA ASN A 69 8.11 -14.69 37.68
C ASN A 69 7.05 -15.76 37.35
N GLU A 70 6.97 -16.83 38.13
CA GLU A 70 5.95 -17.88 37.98
C GLU A 70 4.52 -17.34 38.12
N GLN A 71 4.31 -16.38 39.02
CA GLN A 71 3.00 -15.76 39.23
C GLN A 71 2.70 -14.72 38.15
N ILE A 72 3.71 -13.97 37.68
CA ILE A 72 3.56 -13.09 36.52
C ILE A 72 3.15 -13.90 35.28
N PHE A 73 3.78 -15.07 35.08
CA PHE A 73 3.41 -15.98 33.99
C PHE A 73 1.96 -16.47 34.14
N ARG A 74 1.52 -16.84 35.34
CA ARG A 74 0.12 -17.21 35.61
C ARG A 74 -0.86 -16.07 35.37
N LEU A 75 -0.50 -14.84 35.74
CA LEU A 75 -1.29 -13.64 35.43
C LEU A 75 -1.42 -13.46 33.91
N VAL A 76 -0.32 -13.57 33.16
CA VAL A 76 -0.35 -13.46 31.69
C VAL A 76 -1.25 -14.53 31.08
N GLN A 77 -1.13 -15.79 31.50
CA GLN A 77 -2.01 -16.87 31.06
C GLN A 77 -3.48 -16.60 31.40
N HIS A 78 -3.75 -16.03 32.58
CA HIS A 78 -5.11 -15.64 32.98
C HIS A 78 -5.67 -14.50 32.12
N LEU A 79 -4.84 -13.52 31.75
CA LEU A 79 -5.23 -12.43 30.86
C LEU A 79 -5.48 -12.91 29.42
N MET A 80 -4.74 -13.93 28.96
CA MET A 80 -4.95 -14.57 27.66
C MET A 80 -6.26 -15.37 27.63
N GLY A 81 -6.60 -16.09 28.71
CA GLY A 81 -7.80 -16.94 28.75
C GLY A 81 -9.11 -16.25 29.14
N ASN A 82 -9.09 -15.01 29.64
CA ASN A 82 -10.31 -14.29 30.03
C ASN A 82 -10.61 -13.12 29.11
N HIS A 83 -11.81 -13.14 28.53
CA HIS A 83 -12.37 -12.00 27.82
C HIS A 83 -12.89 -10.97 28.82
N PRO A 84 -12.64 -9.67 28.57
CA PRO A 84 -13.22 -8.61 29.36
C PRO A 84 -14.74 -8.70 29.48
N ILE A 85 -15.28 -8.28 30.64
CA ILE A 85 -16.74 -8.24 30.84
C ILE A 85 -17.43 -7.09 30.10
N ASP A 86 -16.68 -6.07 29.69
CA ASP A 86 -17.17 -4.91 28.97
C ASP A 86 -16.61 -4.85 27.55
N GLN A 87 -17.47 -4.43 26.64
CA GLN A 87 -17.08 -4.19 25.25
C GLN A 87 -16.19 -2.97 25.12
N THR A 88 -15.19 -3.07 24.25
CA THR A 88 -14.34 -1.93 23.88
C THR A 88 -15.18 -0.85 23.16
N PRO A 89 -14.75 0.43 23.19
CA PRO A 89 -15.39 1.47 22.38
C PRO A 89 -15.48 1.10 20.89
N GLN A 90 -14.47 0.40 20.36
CA GLN A 90 -14.39 -0.08 18.99
C GLN A 90 -15.46 -1.15 18.71
N GLU A 91 -15.66 -2.10 19.62
CA GLU A 91 -16.73 -3.12 19.53
C GLU A 91 -18.13 -2.51 19.61
N ARG A 92 -18.32 -1.50 20.46
CA ARG A 92 -19.61 -0.77 20.52
C ARG A 92 -19.88 0.00 19.24
N LYS A 93 -18.85 0.63 18.66
CA LYS A 93 -18.95 1.28 17.35
C LYS A 93 -19.17 0.28 16.22
N LEU A 94 -18.59 -0.92 16.30
CA LEU A 94 -18.92 -2.03 15.40
C LEU A 94 -20.41 -2.37 15.48
N HIS A 95 -20.96 -2.53 16.69
CA HIS A 95 -22.38 -2.82 16.87
C HIS A 95 -23.27 -1.73 16.30
N LEU A 96 -22.89 -0.46 16.49
CA LEU A 96 -23.58 0.68 15.88
C LEU A 96 -23.54 0.61 14.35
N LEU A 97 -22.37 0.36 13.76
CA LEU A 97 -22.21 0.20 12.31
C LEU A 97 -23.08 -0.95 11.78
N LEU A 98 -22.99 -2.12 12.39
CA LEU A 98 -23.77 -3.30 12.00
C LEU A 98 -25.28 -3.04 12.12
N ALA A 99 -25.73 -2.37 13.18
CA ALA A 99 -27.13 -1.99 13.32
C ALA A 99 -27.56 -1.08 12.16
N LEU A 100 -26.84 0.02 11.93
CA LEU A 100 -27.16 0.99 10.87
C LEU A 100 -27.16 0.39 9.45
N LEU A 101 -26.40 -0.68 9.21
CA LEU A 101 -26.39 -1.37 7.93
C LEU A 101 -27.60 -2.30 7.72
N GLN A 102 -28.32 -2.67 8.78
CA GLN A 102 -29.41 -3.65 8.75
C GLN A 102 -30.82 -3.05 8.58
N GLU A 103 -31.00 -1.75 8.84
CA GLU A 103 -32.29 -1.08 8.61
C GLU A 103 -32.08 0.24 7.87
N GLU A 104 -33.09 0.67 7.12
CA GLU A 104 -33.08 1.94 6.40
C GLU A 104 -33.03 3.15 7.35
N SER A 105 -33.72 3.07 8.50
CA SER A 105 -33.72 4.15 9.48
C SER A 105 -33.92 3.65 10.90
N TYR A 106 -33.18 4.24 11.84
CA TYR A 106 -33.30 3.94 13.27
C TYR A 106 -33.72 5.17 14.06
N LYS A 107 -34.75 5.01 14.91
CA LYS A 107 -35.05 6.03 15.93
C LYS A 107 -33.88 6.11 16.92
N THR A 108 -33.36 7.31 17.15
CA THR A 108 -32.21 7.56 18.03
C THR A 108 -32.35 6.94 19.42
N GLN A 109 -33.55 7.04 20.01
CA GLN A 109 -33.82 6.45 21.33
C GLN A 109 -33.77 4.92 21.32
N ALA A 110 -34.35 4.29 20.28
CA ALA A 110 -34.38 2.84 20.15
C ALA A 110 -32.96 2.29 19.92
N LEU A 111 -32.17 2.96 19.07
CA LEU A 111 -30.80 2.58 18.80
C LEU A 111 -29.91 2.70 20.05
N ALA A 112 -30.07 3.77 20.84
CA ALA A 112 -29.35 3.94 22.11
C ALA A 112 -29.68 2.82 23.11
N VAL A 113 -30.96 2.44 23.22
CA VAL A 113 -31.41 1.34 24.08
C VAL A 113 -30.88 -0.01 23.59
N ASN A 114 -30.98 -0.30 22.28
CA ASN A 114 -30.48 -1.54 21.68
C ASN A 114 -28.98 -1.73 21.88
N LEU A 115 -28.21 -0.65 21.81
CA LEU A 115 -26.76 -0.66 22.02
C LEU A 115 -26.36 -0.56 23.51
N GLY A 116 -27.32 -0.35 24.43
CA GLY A 116 -27.05 -0.19 25.86
C GLY A 116 -26.23 1.06 26.21
N ILE A 117 -26.32 2.14 25.42
CA ILE A 117 -25.55 3.37 25.59
C ILE A 117 -26.43 4.60 25.80
N SER A 118 -25.86 5.67 26.36
CA SER A 118 -26.55 6.96 26.48
C SER A 118 -26.68 7.67 25.12
N ILE A 119 -27.68 8.54 24.97
CA ILE A 119 -27.86 9.36 23.75
C ILE A 119 -26.61 10.22 23.47
N THR A 120 -25.97 10.73 24.53
CA THR A 120 -24.74 11.52 24.42
C THR A 120 -23.61 10.68 23.85
N THR A 121 -23.43 9.44 24.34
CA THR A 121 -22.45 8.49 23.83
C THR A 121 -22.74 8.10 22.38
N LEU A 122 -24.01 7.84 22.06
CA LEU A 122 -24.44 7.55 20.69
C LEU A 122 -24.10 8.70 19.73
N THR A 123 -24.30 9.94 20.16
CA THR A 123 -23.99 11.12 19.33
C THR A 123 -22.50 11.20 19.02
N VAL A 124 -21.64 11.01 20.02
CA VAL A 124 -20.18 10.96 19.83
C VAL A 124 -19.77 9.85 18.86
N TYR A 125 -20.30 8.64 19.06
CA TYR A 125 -19.99 7.51 18.17
C TYR A 125 -20.49 7.71 16.74
N LEU A 126 -21.65 8.33 16.57
CA LEU A 126 -22.16 8.68 15.24
C LEU A 126 -21.30 9.76 14.57
N ASP A 127 -20.78 10.73 15.31
CA ASP A 127 -19.88 11.76 14.76
C ASP A 127 -18.57 11.12 14.27
N GLU A 128 -17.95 10.26 15.08
CA GLU A 128 -16.75 9.51 14.70
C GLU A 128 -17.00 8.57 13.50
N LEU A 129 -18.11 7.82 13.49
CA LEU A 129 -18.47 6.97 12.34
C LEU A 129 -18.79 7.79 11.09
N THR A 130 -19.32 9.01 11.24
CA THR A 130 -19.59 9.90 10.09
C THR A 130 -18.29 10.30 9.41
N GLU A 131 -17.25 10.62 10.17
CA GLU A 131 -15.92 10.94 9.59
C GLU A 131 -15.34 9.72 8.87
N TRP A 132 -15.44 8.54 9.47
CA TRP A 132 -14.90 7.31 8.89
C TRP A 132 -15.67 6.84 7.64
N LEU A 133 -17.00 6.90 7.63
CA LEU A 133 -17.86 6.46 6.52
C LEU A 133 -17.79 7.38 5.29
N ARG A 134 -17.40 8.65 5.46
CA ARG A 134 -17.19 9.57 4.32
C ARG A 134 -16.14 9.04 3.35
N ASN A 135 -15.13 8.32 3.83
CA ASN A 135 -14.09 7.71 2.99
C ASN A 135 -14.63 6.65 2.03
N PHE A 136 -15.85 6.16 2.28
CA PHE A 136 -16.54 5.18 1.45
C PHE A 136 -17.73 5.78 0.70
N ASN A 137 -17.83 7.11 0.60
CA ASN A 137 -18.99 7.79 0.01
C ASN A 137 -20.33 7.41 0.68
N ILE A 138 -20.32 7.18 1.99
CA ILE A 138 -21.50 6.89 2.80
C ILE A 138 -21.82 8.10 3.68
N LEU A 139 -23.08 8.51 3.69
CA LEU A 139 -23.59 9.66 4.44
C LEU A 139 -24.52 9.18 5.57
N ILE A 140 -24.25 9.64 6.79
CA ILE A 140 -25.20 9.53 7.90
C ILE A 140 -26.03 10.81 7.96
N THR A 141 -27.35 10.70 7.86
CA THR A 141 -28.27 11.82 8.06
C THR A 141 -29.08 11.64 9.34
N ARG A 142 -29.36 12.75 10.03
CA ARG A 142 -30.15 12.79 11.27
C ARG A 142 -31.36 13.69 11.05
N LYS A 143 -32.55 13.11 10.91
CA LYS A 143 -33.79 13.84 10.63
C LYS A 143 -34.75 13.73 11.83
N ARG A 144 -35.30 14.86 12.28
CA ARG A 144 -36.34 14.86 13.34
C ARG A 144 -37.55 14.05 12.86
N GLY A 145 -38.04 13.12 13.69
CA GLY A 145 -39.19 12.26 13.39
C GLY A 145 -38.87 10.99 12.59
N VAL A 146 -37.82 10.99 11.77
CA VAL A 146 -37.38 9.82 10.96
C VAL A 146 -36.26 9.05 11.65
N GLY A 147 -35.35 9.73 12.33
CA GLY A 147 -34.23 9.11 13.05
C GLY A 147 -32.90 9.26 12.31
N ILE A 148 -32.07 8.21 12.39
CA ILE A 148 -30.73 8.12 11.81
C ILE A 148 -30.82 7.23 10.57
N GLU A 149 -30.36 7.72 9.43
CA GLU A 149 -30.42 7.05 8.13
C GLU A 149 -29.01 7.01 7.51
N LEU A 150 -28.64 5.86 6.94
CA LEU A 150 -27.35 5.63 6.29
C LEU A 150 -27.54 5.49 4.78
N THR A 151 -27.06 6.48 4.02
CA THR A 151 -27.20 6.56 2.57
C THR A 151 -25.88 6.26 1.87
N GLY A 152 -25.88 5.31 0.94
CA GLY A 152 -24.72 4.89 0.15
C GLY A 152 -25.05 3.62 -0.64
N THR A 153 -24.25 3.31 -1.66
CA THR A 153 -24.39 2.06 -2.43
C THR A 153 -24.10 0.84 -1.55
N GLU A 154 -24.71 -0.29 -1.87
CA GLU A 154 -24.43 -1.58 -1.25
C GLU A 154 -22.97 -1.99 -1.42
N GLU A 155 -22.37 -1.72 -2.59
CA GLU A 155 -20.93 -1.88 -2.80
C GLU A 155 -20.11 -1.13 -1.74
N ASN A 156 -20.41 0.16 -1.53
CA ASN A 156 -19.70 0.99 -0.57
C ASN A 156 -19.95 0.53 0.87
N LYS A 157 -21.18 0.11 1.19
CA LYS A 157 -21.52 -0.45 2.51
C LYS A 157 -20.73 -1.72 2.80
N ARG A 158 -20.59 -2.62 1.83
CA ARG A 158 -19.77 -3.84 1.95
C ARG A 158 -18.29 -3.51 2.12
N LYS A 159 -17.76 -2.59 1.32
CA LYS A 159 -16.36 -2.10 1.42
C LYS A 159 -16.09 -1.49 2.80
N ALA A 160 -16.97 -0.61 3.27
CA ALA A 160 -16.88 -0.02 4.59
C ALA A 160 -16.91 -1.10 5.68
N GLN A 161 -17.91 -1.98 5.66
CA GLN A 161 -18.01 -3.01 6.69
C GLN A 161 -16.77 -3.90 6.76
N ALA A 162 -16.25 -4.37 5.61
CA ALA A 162 -15.02 -5.15 5.55
C ALA A 162 -13.80 -4.36 6.05
N ALA A 163 -13.64 -3.11 5.62
CA ALA A 163 -12.55 -2.25 6.05
C ALA A 163 -12.57 -1.98 7.57
N TYR A 164 -13.75 -1.86 8.18
CA TYR A 164 -13.86 -1.68 9.63
C TYR A 164 -13.34 -2.90 10.38
N PHE A 165 -13.67 -4.11 9.92
CA PHE A 165 -13.15 -5.36 10.50
C PHE A 165 -11.64 -5.48 10.33
N LEU A 166 -11.14 -5.27 9.11
CA LEU A 166 -9.71 -5.36 8.80
C LEU A 166 -8.88 -4.27 9.48
N HIS A 167 -9.48 -3.13 9.82
CA HIS A 167 -8.76 -2.09 10.54
C HIS A 167 -8.70 -2.37 12.05
N PHE A 168 -9.84 -2.65 12.68
CA PHE A 168 -9.94 -2.67 14.14
C PHE A 168 -9.86 -4.06 14.75
N PHE A 169 -10.06 -5.13 13.96
CA PHE A 169 -10.19 -6.50 14.48
C PHE A 169 -9.44 -7.55 13.65
N ASN A 170 -8.40 -7.15 12.90
CA ASN A 170 -7.64 -8.07 12.06
C ASN A 170 -6.91 -9.14 12.87
N GLU A 171 -6.30 -8.75 14.00
CA GLU A 171 -5.59 -9.68 14.88
C GLU A 171 -6.55 -10.72 15.48
N GLU A 172 -7.71 -10.27 15.96
CA GLU A 172 -8.76 -11.14 16.52
C GLU A 172 -9.35 -12.08 15.47
N LEU A 173 -9.46 -11.64 14.21
CA LEU A 173 -9.90 -12.48 13.09
C LEU A 173 -8.87 -13.56 12.77
N ILE A 174 -7.58 -13.20 12.68
CA ILE A 174 -6.49 -14.15 12.44
C ILE A 174 -6.42 -15.18 13.57
N GLU A 175 -6.45 -14.72 14.82
CA GLU A 175 -6.47 -15.61 15.98
C GLU A 175 -7.68 -16.55 15.95
N SER A 176 -8.86 -16.02 15.63
CA SER A 176 -10.09 -16.83 15.56
C SER A 176 -10.02 -17.87 14.44
N LEU A 177 -9.50 -17.51 13.26
CA LEU A 177 -9.29 -18.46 12.16
C LEU A 177 -8.31 -19.57 12.54
N PHE A 178 -7.19 -19.21 13.16
CA PHE A 178 -6.19 -20.18 13.62
C PHE A 178 -6.78 -21.18 14.64
N LEU A 179 -7.53 -20.69 15.64
CA LEU A 179 -8.18 -21.56 16.62
C LEU A 179 -9.22 -22.49 16.00
N LEU A 180 -9.97 -22.00 15.02
CA LEU A 180 -10.94 -22.81 14.28
C LEU A 180 -10.25 -23.93 13.49
N GLN A 181 -9.11 -23.65 12.86
CA GLN A 181 -8.31 -24.66 12.13
C GLN A 181 -7.77 -25.76 13.05
N GLU A 182 -7.39 -25.42 14.29
CA GLU A 182 -6.98 -26.38 15.33
C GLU A 182 -8.15 -27.21 15.90
N GLY A 183 -9.37 -26.98 15.40
CA GLY A 183 -10.56 -27.73 15.78
C GLY A 183 -11.28 -27.19 17.01
N GLU A 184 -10.94 -25.99 17.49
CA GLU A 184 -11.71 -25.34 18.56
C GLU A 184 -13.12 -25.01 18.08
N LYS A 185 -14.12 -25.56 18.76
CA LYS A 185 -15.52 -25.24 18.48
C LYS A 185 -15.93 -23.98 19.22
N ARG A 186 -16.12 -22.88 18.49
CA ARG A 186 -16.75 -21.67 19.03
C ARG A 186 -18.28 -21.75 18.90
N LYS A 187 -18.97 -21.45 20.00
CA LYS A 187 -20.43 -21.29 20.00
C LYS A 187 -20.77 -19.81 19.77
N GLY A 188 -21.52 -19.52 18.70
CA GLY A 188 -21.99 -18.17 18.37
C GLY A 188 -21.09 -17.44 17.37
N LYS A 189 -21.48 -16.21 17.03
CA LYS A 189 -20.79 -15.38 16.03
C LYS A 189 -19.49 -14.79 16.58
N ILE A 190 -18.41 -14.88 15.81
CA ILE A 190 -17.14 -14.19 16.06
C ILE A 190 -17.32 -12.71 15.72
N LEU A 191 -16.87 -11.82 16.61
CA LEU A 191 -17.05 -10.37 16.51
C LEU A 191 -18.53 -9.99 16.23
N HIS A 192 -19.46 -10.78 16.77
CA HIS A 192 -20.91 -10.61 16.63
C HIS A 192 -21.47 -10.66 15.19
N TYR A 193 -20.63 -10.99 14.21
CA TYR A 193 -21.00 -10.98 12.79
C TYR A 193 -20.61 -12.27 12.08
N PHE A 194 -19.39 -12.73 12.25
CA PHE A 194 -18.85 -13.85 11.50
C PHE A 194 -19.34 -15.20 12.03
N ASP A 195 -20.02 -15.94 11.17
CA ASP A 195 -20.32 -17.35 11.41
C ASP A 195 -19.02 -18.18 11.34
N PRO A 196 -18.65 -18.93 12.40
CA PRO A 196 -17.44 -19.76 12.42
C PRO A 196 -17.39 -20.83 11.33
N ASP A 197 -18.53 -21.43 10.98
CA ASP A 197 -18.60 -22.48 9.96
C ASP A 197 -18.35 -21.88 8.56
N TYR A 198 -18.82 -20.64 8.34
CA TYR A 198 -18.55 -19.93 7.10
C TYR A 198 -17.07 -19.55 6.99
N LEU A 199 -16.46 -19.04 8.06
CA LEU A 199 -15.04 -18.70 8.07
C LEU A 199 -14.17 -19.91 7.73
N LEU A 200 -14.45 -21.07 8.35
CA LEU A 200 -13.75 -22.32 8.08
C LEU A 200 -13.94 -22.79 6.63
N ALA A 201 -15.16 -22.73 6.10
CA ALA A 201 -15.43 -23.15 4.73
C ALA A 201 -14.74 -22.23 3.71
N ILE A 202 -14.78 -20.92 3.91
CA ILE A 202 -14.12 -19.94 3.04
C ILE A 202 -12.61 -20.15 3.05
N ASP A 203 -12.00 -20.24 4.23
CA ASP A 203 -10.57 -20.53 4.39
C ASP A 203 -10.16 -21.83 3.67
N GLY A 204 -10.93 -22.91 3.85
CA GLY A 204 -10.71 -24.18 3.18
C GLY A 204 -10.70 -24.10 1.65
N VAL A 205 -11.69 -23.43 1.04
CA VAL A 205 -11.78 -23.26 -0.42
C VAL A 205 -10.68 -22.38 -0.96
N LEU A 206 -10.37 -21.27 -0.25
CA LEU A 206 -9.30 -20.38 -0.70
C LEU A 206 -7.95 -21.09 -0.62
N ASN A 207 -7.66 -21.82 0.47
CA ASN A 207 -6.42 -22.58 0.61
C ASN A 207 -6.28 -23.65 -0.46
N SER A 208 -7.33 -24.44 -0.75
CA SER A 208 -7.27 -25.46 -1.81
C SER A 208 -7.07 -24.83 -3.20
N THR A 209 -7.73 -23.70 -3.45
CA THR A 209 -7.69 -22.99 -4.73
C THR A 209 -6.32 -22.37 -4.99
N PHE A 210 -5.78 -21.58 -4.07
CA PHE A 210 -4.50 -20.90 -4.26
C PHE A 210 -3.31 -21.86 -4.26
N ASN A 211 -3.36 -22.94 -3.48
CA ASN A 211 -2.34 -23.99 -3.55
C ASN A 211 -2.29 -24.68 -4.91
N SER A 212 -3.42 -24.74 -5.64
CA SER A 212 -3.48 -25.38 -6.96
C SER A 212 -3.00 -24.50 -8.12
N ILE A 213 -2.95 -23.17 -7.96
CA ILE A 213 -2.78 -22.21 -9.08
C ILE A 213 -1.39 -21.55 -9.11
N HIS A 214 -0.43 -21.93 -8.26
CA HIS A 214 0.89 -21.25 -8.13
C HIS A 214 0.77 -19.72 -7.96
N SER A 215 -0.40 -19.22 -7.57
CA SER A 215 -0.67 -17.81 -7.31
C SER A 215 -0.82 -17.63 -5.80
N ARG A 216 -0.06 -16.69 -5.24
CA ARG A 216 -0.06 -16.39 -3.80
C ARG A 216 -0.64 -15.01 -3.54
N LEU A 217 -1.48 -14.90 -2.52
CA LEU A 217 -1.90 -13.62 -1.95
C LEU A 217 -0.93 -13.24 -0.82
N ALA A 218 -0.82 -11.94 -0.52
CA ALA A 218 -0.29 -11.52 0.78
C ALA A 218 -1.18 -12.08 1.88
N ASP A 219 -0.64 -12.32 3.07
CA ASP A 219 -1.46 -12.68 4.25
C ASP A 219 -2.59 -11.66 4.48
N SER A 220 -2.29 -10.37 4.32
CA SER A 220 -3.30 -9.29 4.42
C SER A 220 -4.36 -9.36 3.31
N GLY A 221 -3.96 -9.67 2.07
CA GLY A 221 -4.89 -9.84 0.95
C GLY A 221 -5.75 -11.11 1.08
N TYR A 222 -5.19 -12.16 1.69
CA TYR A 222 -5.87 -13.42 1.96
C TYR A 222 -6.97 -13.24 3.01
N ILE A 223 -6.63 -12.66 4.17
CA ILE A 223 -7.61 -12.34 5.22
C ILE A 223 -8.66 -11.35 4.70
N GLY A 224 -8.23 -10.34 3.93
CA GLY A 224 -9.12 -9.41 3.26
C GLY A 224 -10.16 -10.11 2.40
N LEU A 225 -9.74 -11.06 1.56
CA LEU A 225 -10.65 -11.82 0.70
C LEU A 225 -11.64 -12.67 1.51
N ILE A 226 -11.18 -13.34 2.58
CA ILE A 226 -12.08 -14.06 3.51
C ILE A 226 -13.18 -13.14 4.04
N VAL A 227 -12.79 -11.96 4.55
CA VAL A 227 -13.73 -10.98 5.11
C VAL A 227 -14.71 -10.50 4.04
N HIS A 228 -14.24 -10.16 2.83
CA HIS A 228 -15.11 -9.69 1.75
C HIS A 228 -16.10 -10.76 1.26
N ILE A 229 -15.68 -12.02 1.16
CA ILE A 229 -16.56 -13.14 0.81
C ILE A 229 -17.62 -13.32 1.90
N HIS A 230 -17.21 -13.32 3.17
CA HIS A 230 -18.13 -13.50 4.29
C HIS A 230 -19.17 -12.37 4.39
N VAL A 231 -18.72 -11.11 4.28
CA VAL A 231 -19.61 -9.93 4.23
C VAL A 231 -20.58 -10.06 3.05
N THR A 232 -20.10 -10.45 1.87
CA THR A 232 -20.96 -10.65 0.69
C THR A 232 -22.05 -11.69 0.95
N LEU A 233 -21.69 -12.83 1.54
CA LEU A 233 -22.64 -13.88 1.92
C LEU A 233 -23.70 -13.37 2.90
N GLN A 234 -23.28 -12.79 4.02
CA GLN A 234 -24.20 -12.31 5.06
C GLN A 234 -25.12 -11.18 4.56
N ARG A 235 -24.62 -10.29 3.69
CA ARG A 235 -25.44 -9.25 3.06
C ARG A 235 -26.47 -9.83 2.09
N ASN A 236 -26.10 -10.83 1.30
CA ASN A 236 -27.04 -11.56 0.42
C ASN A 236 -28.12 -12.30 1.21
N GLU A 237 -27.76 -13.00 2.30
CA GLU A 237 -28.74 -13.67 3.15
C GLU A 237 -29.76 -12.69 3.74
N SER A 238 -29.29 -11.48 4.08
CA SER A 238 -30.11 -10.37 4.56
C SER A 238 -30.87 -9.63 3.44
N GLN A 239 -30.85 -10.14 2.21
CA GLN A 239 -31.50 -9.56 1.01
C GLN A 239 -30.96 -8.18 0.59
N PHE A 240 -29.74 -7.82 1.00
CA PHE A 240 -29.04 -6.62 0.55
C PHE A 240 -28.13 -6.95 -0.65
N TYR A 241 -28.71 -6.88 -1.85
CA TYR A 241 -28.02 -7.12 -3.12
C TYR A 241 -27.35 -5.85 -3.65
N LEU A 242 -26.31 -6.04 -4.48
CA LEU A 242 -25.68 -4.95 -5.23
C LEU A 242 -26.68 -4.23 -6.15
N GLU A 243 -26.37 -2.99 -6.51
CA GLU A 243 -27.20 -2.16 -7.38
C GLU A 243 -27.50 -2.81 -8.73
N LYS A 244 -28.69 -2.52 -9.30
CA LYS A 244 -29.06 -3.00 -10.64
C LYS A 244 -28.13 -2.51 -11.74
N ASP A 245 -27.52 -1.33 -11.56
CA ASP A 245 -26.59 -0.71 -12.51
C ASP A 245 -25.12 -0.96 -12.11
N PHE A 246 -24.84 -2.00 -11.33
CA PHE A 246 -23.49 -2.34 -10.90
C PHE A 246 -22.57 -2.57 -12.11
N LYS A 247 -21.49 -1.79 -12.19
CA LYS A 247 -20.58 -1.80 -13.34
C LYS A 247 -19.63 -2.99 -13.25
N ARG A 248 -19.85 -3.99 -14.08
CA ARG A 248 -18.92 -5.11 -14.26
C ARG A 248 -17.70 -4.68 -15.06
N LEU A 249 -16.52 -5.04 -14.59
CA LEU A 249 -15.27 -4.78 -15.30
C LEU A 249 -15.03 -5.90 -16.32
N SER A 250 -14.99 -5.53 -17.61
CA SER A 250 -14.74 -6.46 -18.72
C SER A 250 -13.36 -7.10 -18.66
N ASP A 251 -12.39 -6.39 -18.10
CA ASP A 251 -10.96 -6.73 -18.19
C ASP A 251 -10.52 -7.70 -17.07
N LEU A 252 -11.47 -8.24 -16.30
CA LEU A 252 -11.24 -9.17 -15.20
C LEU A 252 -11.60 -10.62 -15.55
N SER A 253 -11.44 -11.06 -16.80
CA SER A 253 -11.89 -12.39 -17.22
C SER A 253 -11.33 -13.51 -16.34
N ASP A 254 -10.05 -13.43 -15.99
CA ASP A 254 -9.34 -14.48 -15.27
C ASP A 254 -9.72 -14.46 -13.78
N GLU A 255 -9.77 -13.28 -13.16
CA GLU A 255 -10.28 -13.12 -11.79
C GLU A 255 -11.74 -13.52 -11.66
N ASN A 256 -12.59 -13.18 -12.63
CA ASN A 256 -14.00 -13.57 -12.66
C ASN A 256 -14.15 -15.09 -12.74
N ASN A 257 -13.39 -15.76 -13.61
CA ASN A 257 -13.43 -17.21 -13.74
C ASN A 257 -12.97 -17.91 -12.45
N LEU A 258 -11.92 -17.39 -11.81
CA LEU A 258 -11.43 -17.92 -10.55
C LEU A 258 -12.46 -17.72 -9.43
N MET A 259 -13.05 -16.53 -9.35
CA MET A 259 -14.03 -16.21 -8.32
C MET A 259 -15.35 -16.97 -8.52
N ASP A 260 -15.77 -17.20 -9.76
CA ASP A 260 -16.91 -18.06 -10.09
C ASP A 260 -16.70 -19.49 -9.59
N LYS A 261 -15.49 -20.05 -9.76
CA LYS A 261 -15.14 -21.37 -9.22
C LYS A 261 -15.24 -21.41 -7.70
N ILE A 262 -14.64 -20.43 -7.01
CA ILE A 262 -14.69 -20.31 -5.54
C ILE A 262 -16.15 -20.20 -5.06
N CYS A 263 -16.92 -19.30 -5.65
CA CYS A 263 -18.32 -19.06 -5.29
C CYS A 263 -19.20 -20.29 -5.52
N LYS A 264 -18.98 -21.07 -6.60
CA LYS A 264 -19.70 -22.33 -6.85
C LYS A 264 -19.42 -23.39 -5.78
N GLU A 265 -18.16 -23.54 -5.40
CA GLU A 265 -17.76 -24.50 -4.35
C GLU A 265 -18.36 -24.12 -3.00
N LEU A 266 -18.29 -22.83 -2.62
CA LEU A 266 -18.92 -22.32 -1.41
C LEU A 266 -20.45 -22.46 -1.43
N SER A 267 -21.08 -22.18 -2.57
CA SER A 267 -22.53 -22.35 -2.74
C SER A 267 -22.97 -23.79 -2.48
N ALA A 268 -22.19 -24.76 -2.99
CA ALA A 268 -22.47 -26.18 -2.78
C ALA A 268 -22.30 -26.62 -1.31
N MET A 269 -21.25 -26.15 -0.63
CA MET A 269 -20.96 -26.53 0.76
C MET A 269 -21.88 -25.86 1.78
N LEU A 270 -22.11 -24.55 1.63
CA LEU A 270 -22.84 -23.75 2.61
C LEU A 270 -24.33 -23.61 2.29
N LYS A 271 -24.79 -24.09 1.11
CA LYS A 271 -26.17 -23.94 0.61
C LYS A 271 -26.61 -22.48 0.48
N VAL A 272 -25.67 -21.65 0.04
CA VAL A 272 -25.83 -20.21 -0.20
C VAL A 272 -25.82 -19.91 -1.70
N SER A 273 -26.14 -18.67 -2.08
CA SER A 273 -26.08 -18.22 -3.46
C SER A 273 -25.29 -16.91 -3.61
N PHE A 274 -24.55 -16.82 -4.72
CA PHE A 274 -23.91 -15.60 -5.19
C PHE A 274 -24.56 -15.18 -6.51
N THR A 275 -24.79 -13.88 -6.67
CA THR A 275 -25.18 -13.29 -7.94
C THR A 275 -23.95 -13.10 -8.85
N ILE A 276 -24.17 -12.85 -10.13
CA ILE A 276 -23.07 -12.55 -11.07
C ILE A 276 -22.38 -11.22 -10.69
N ASP A 277 -23.13 -10.29 -10.12
CA ASP A 277 -22.59 -9.02 -9.62
C ASP A 277 -21.71 -9.24 -8.39
N ASP A 278 -22.06 -10.18 -7.50
CA ASP A 278 -21.22 -10.56 -6.36
C ASP A 278 -19.89 -11.17 -6.81
N ILE A 279 -19.93 -12.06 -7.80
CA ILE A 279 -18.72 -12.66 -8.39
C ILE A 279 -17.83 -11.57 -8.97
N SER A 280 -18.42 -10.62 -9.71
CA SER A 280 -17.69 -9.50 -10.31
C SER A 280 -17.09 -8.57 -9.26
N TYR A 281 -17.83 -8.28 -8.19
CA TYR A 281 -17.36 -7.49 -7.03
C TYR A 281 -16.17 -8.18 -6.34
N LEU A 282 -16.30 -9.48 -6.02
CA LEU A 282 -15.25 -10.25 -5.38
C LEU A 282 -14.03 -10.45 -6.29
N ALA A 283 -14.22 -10.55 -7.61
CA ALA A 283 -13.14 -10.59 -8.58
C ALA A 283 -12.35 -9.28 -8.62
N ALA A 284 -13.03 -8.13 -8.51
CA ALA A 284 -12.35 -6.84 -8.37
C ALA A 284 -11.54 -6.77 -7.06
N ILE A 285 -12.10 -7.23 -5.93
CA ILE A 285 -11.39 -7.33 -4.65
C ILE A 285 -10.15 -8.21 -4.77
N LEU A 286 -10.30 -9.38 -5.42
CA LEU A 286 -9.18 -10.27 -5.69
C LEU A 286 -8.11 -9.58 -6.54
N LYS A 287 -8.47 -8.90 -7.63
CA LYS A 287 -7.51 -8.17 -8.47
C LYS A 287 -6.74 -7.12 -7.67
N GLY A 288 -7.44 -6.35 -6.82
CA GLY A 288 -6.82 -5.34 -5.95
C GLY A 288 -6.02 -5.89 -4.77
N SER A 289 -6.18 -7.17 -4.45
CA SER A 289 -5.52 -7.88 -3.33
C SER A 289 -4.42 -8.85 -3.76
N LYS A 290 -4.36 -9.19 -5.05
CA LYS A 290 -3.28 -10.01 -5.60
C LYS A 290 -1.96 -9.29 -5.40
N LEU A 291 -1.08 -9.92 -4.62
CA LEU A 291 0.33 -9.70 -4.83
C LEU A 291 0.66 -10.32 -6.18
N HIS A 292 1.00 -9.48 -7.14
CA HIS A 292 2.02 -9.95 -8.05
C HIS A 292 3.25 -10.13 -7.17
N ALA A 293 3.75 -11.37 -7.03
CA ALA A 293 5.11 -11.54 -6.57
C ALA A 293 5.97 -10.58 -7.40
N ALA A 294 7.03 -9.98 -6.84
CA ALA A 294 7.99 -9.21 -7.64
C ALA A 294 8.44 -9.98 -8.91
N ASP A 295 8.29 -11.29 -8.82
CA ASP A 295 8.57 -12.38 -9.74
C ASP A 295 7.41 -12.61 -10.76
N ALA A 296 6.14 -12.49 -10.33
CA ALA A 296 4.95 -12.81 -11.12
C ALA A 296 4.20 -11.57 -11.64
N VAL A 297 4.89 -10.45 -11.84
CA VAL A 297 4.35 -9.27 -12.52
C VAL A 297 4.09 -9.64 -13.98
N PRO A 298 2.84 -9.53 -14.49
CA PRO A 298 2.60 -9.50 -15.91
C PRO A 298 3.42 -8.35 -16.47
N TYR A 299 4.30 -8.64 -17.42
CA TYR A 299 5.19 -7.68 -18.06
C TYR A 299 4.46 -6.46 -18.71
N ASP A 300 3.12 -6.45 -18.69
CA ASP A 300 2.22 -5.42 -19.22
C ASP A 300 2.15 -4.15 -18.37
N SER A 301 3.29 -3.57 -18.07
CA SER A 301 3.44 -2.17 -18.46
C SER A 301 4.90 -1.77 -18.35
N VAL A 302 5.62 -1.97 -19.44
CA VAL A 302 6.86 -1.22 -19.72
C VAL A 302 6.66 0.26 -19.38
N LEU A 303 5.46 0.79 -19.65
CA LEU A 303 5.02 2.12 -19.23
C LEU A 303 5.03 2.32 -17.70
N LEU A 304 4.47 1.42 -16.89
CA LEU A 304 4.47 1.53 -15.42
C LEU A 304 5.88 1.41 -14.88
N GLY A 305 6.68 0.50 -15.41
CA GLY A 305 8.11 0.40 -15.09
C GLY A 305 8.81 1.73 -15.35
N GLN A 306 8.54 2.38 -16.47
CA GLN A 306 9.08 3.72 -16.76
C GLN A 306 8.57 4.79 -15.80
N LEU A 307 7.27 4.82 -15.50
CA LEU A 307 6.67 5.76 -14.54
C LEU A 307 7.28 5.59 -13.14
N ILE A 308 7.53 4.35 -12.71
CA ILE A 308 8.18 4.07 -11.43
C ILE A 308 9.65 4.51 -11.46
N ARG A 309 10.39 4.27 -12.55
CA ARG A 309 11.78 4.78 -12.67
C ARG A 309 11.83 6.30 -12.61
N ASN A 310 10.90 6.97 -13.28
CA ASN A 310 10.78 8.42 -13.21
C ASN A 310 10.43 8.89 -11.80
N LEU A 311 9.49 8.22 -11.12
CA LEU A 311 9.15 8.49 -9.72
C LEU A 311 10.39 8.37 -8.82
N ILE A 312 11.15 7.27 -8.94
CA ILE A 312 12.40 7.07 -8.17
C ILE A 312 13.40 8.19 -8.48
N LYS A 313 13.54 8.59 -9.75
CA LYS A 313 14.44 9.66 -10.18
C LYS A 313 14.02 11.02 -9.61
N ASP A 314 12.73 11.33 -9.59
CA ASP A 314 12.19 12.58 -9.07
C ASP A 314 12.33 12.67 -7.56
N VAL A 315 12.02 11.58 -6.84
CA VAL A 315 12.23 11.51 -5.39
C VAL A 315 13.72 11.59 -5.08
N SER A 316 14.58 10.91 -5.85
CA SER A 316 16.04 10.98 -5.73
C SER A 316 16.57 12.41 -5.87
N ALA A 317 16.07 13.15 -6.86
CA ALA A 317 16.46 14.54 -7.10
C ALA A 317 16.04 15.47 -5.96
N GLN A 318 14.78 15.36 -5.51
CA GLN A 318 14.23 16.14 -4.40
C GLN A 318 14.98 15.89 -3.09
N LEU A 319 15.36 14.63 -2.82
CA LEU A 319 16.08 14.23 -1.62
C LEU A 319 17.60 14.40 -1.73
N GLN A 320 18.14 14.66 -2.93
CA GLN A 320 19.57 14.70 -3.23
C GLN A 320 20.31 13.39 -2.89
N ILE A 321 19.64 12.25 -3.09
CA ILE A 321 20.18 10.90 -2.85
C ILE A 321 19.93 10.09 -4.11
N ASN A 322 20.96 9.39 -4.61
CA ASN A 322 20.78 8.55 -5.78
C ASN A 322 20.19 7.19 -5.39
N LEU A 323 18.88 7.02 -5.60
CA LEU A 323 18.17 5.74 -5.46
C LEU A 323 17.93 5.03 -6.80
N THR A 324 18.40 5.58 -7.93
CA THR A 324 18.05 5.04 -9.26
C THR A 324 18.68 3.69 -9.55
N LYS A 325 19.65 3.26 -8.75
CA LYS A 325 20.30 1.94 -8.82
C LYS A 325 19.76 0.95 -7.79
N ASP A 326 18.80 1.34 -6.96
CA ASP A 326 18.19 0.44 -5.97
C ASP A 326 17.13 -0.44 -6.67
N PHE A 327 17.58 -1.60 -7.13
CA PHE A 327 16.72 -2.55 -7.84
C PHE A 327 15.63 -3.16 -6.93
N PRO A 328 15.90 -3.52 -5.65
CA PRO A 328 14.86 -3.92 -4.71
C PRO A 328 13.75 -2.88 -4.51
N LEU A 329 14.09 -1.59 -4.44
CA LEU A 329 13.11 -0.50 -4.39
C LEU A 329 12.23 -0.49 -5.64
N TYR A 330 12.83 -0.57 -6.82
CA TYR A 330 12.11 -0.61 -8.09
C TYR A 330 11.15 -1.81 -8.15
N GLN A 331 11.62 -3.01 -7.81
CA GLN A 331 10.79 -4.22 -7.80
C GLN A 331 9.65 -4.12 -6.79
N GLY A 332 9.94 -3.67 -5.57
CA GLY A 332 8.93 -3.50 -4.53
C GLY A 332 7.84 -2.52 -4.94
N LEU A 333 8.23 -1.39 -5.54
CA LEU A 333 7.29 -0.42 -6.09
C LEU A 333 6.50 -1.00 -7.27
N LEU A 334 7.13 -1.77 -8.17
CA LEU A 334 6.42 -2.38 -9.30
C LEU A 334 5.33 -3.34 -8.84
N ALA A 335 5.67 -4.24 -7.90
CA ALA A 335 4.72 -5.18 -7.31
C ALA A 335 3.59 -4.49 -6.52
N HIS A 336 3.87 -3.35 -5.87
CA HIS A 336 2.88 -2.60 -5.11
C HIS A 336 1.99 -1.72 -6.00
N MET A 337 2.56 -1.05 -7.01
CA MET A 337 1.86 -0.02 -7.78
C MET A 337 0.78 -0.61 -8.69
N GLU A 338 0.99 -1.79 -9.29
CA GLU A 338 -0.03 -2.39 -10.15
C GLU A 338 -1.38 -2.61 -9.44
N PRO A 339 -1.46 -3.33 -8.30
CA PRO A 339 -2.72 -3.48 -7.57
C PRO A 339 -3.21 -2.17 -6.95
N SER A 340 -2.31 -1.27 -6.56
CA SER A 340 -2.67 0.03 -5.96
C SER A 340 -3.31 0.98 -6.97
N LEU A 341 -2.78 1.06 -8.19
CA LEU A 341 -3.36 1.84 -9.28
C LEU A 341 -4.73 1.28 -9.68
N PHE A 342 -4.89 -0.05 -9.68
CA PHE A 342 -6.20 -0.67 -9.88
C PHE A 342 -7.18 -0.22 -8.78
N ARG A 343 -6.78 -0.33 -7.50
CA ARG A 343 -7.62 0.12 -6.37
C ARG A 343 -8.03 1.58 -6.47
N ILE A 344 -7.08 2.48 -6.77
CA ILE A 344 -7.34 3.92 -6.93
C ILE A 344 -8.33 4.17 -8.07
N LYS A 345 -8.15 3.51 -9.23
CA LYS A 345 -9.05 3.68 -10.39
C LYS A 345 -10.46 3.15 -10.15
N GLN A 346 -10.64 2.22 -9.22
CA GLN A 346 -11.92 1.62 -8.87
C GLN A 346 -12.53 2.19 -7.57
N ASP A 347 -11.95 3.27 -7.02
CA ASP A 347 -12.34 3.85 -5.73
C ASP A 347 -12.42 2.78 -4.61
N MET A 348 -11.47 1.84 -4.64
CA MET A 348 -11.30 0.76 -3.67
C MET A 348 -10.20 1.15 -2.67
N GLY A 349 -10.41 2.25 -1.94
CA GLY A 349 -9.42 2.78 -1.00
C GLY A 349 -8.91 1.73 -0.02
N LEU A 350 -7.59 1.62 0.12
CA LEU A 350 -6.95 0.78 1.12
C LEU A 350 -6.50 1.67 2.29
N TYR A 351 -7.10 1.43 3.46
CA TYR A 351 -6.75 2.18 4.65
C TYR A 351 -5.37 1.76 5.19
N ASN A 352 -4.53 2.73 5.54
CA ASN A 352 -3.25 2.49 6.18
C ASN A 352 -3.27 3.05 7.62
N PRO A 353 -3.25 2.19 8.66
CA PRO A 353 -3.32 2.64 10.05
C PRO A 353 -2.14 3.50 10.48
N LEU A 354 -1.04 3.45 9.73
CA LEU A 354 0.19 4.16 10.04
C LEU A 354 0.31 5.48 9.26
N THR A 355 -0.66 5.88 8.42
CA THR A 355 -0.55 7.08 7.57
C THR A 355 -0.16 8.33 8.37
N GLU A 356 -0.85 8.59 9.47
CA GLU A 356 -0.57 9.76 10.31
C GLU A 356 0.78 9.64 11.03
N ASP A 357 1.18 8.43 11.45
CA ASP A 357 2.51 8.20 12.01
C ASP A 357 3.61 8.39 10.97
N ILE A 358 3.41 7.92 9.74
CA ILE A 358 4.33 8.04 8.62
C ILE A 358 4.49 9.51 8.24
N LYS A 359 3.39 10.26 8.12
CA LYS A 359 3.41 11.71 7.85
C LYS A 359 4.16 12.49 8.93
N ARG A 360 4.03 12.09 10.21
CA ARG A 360 4.79 12.69 11.31
C ARG A 360 6.26 12.28 11.32
N LYS A 361 6.58 11.02 11.07
CA LYS A 361 7.96 10.49 11.14
C LYS A 361 8.80 10.81 9.90
N TYR A 362 8.15 10.95 8.74
CA TYR A 362 8.79 11.12 7.45
C TYR A 362 8.14 12.23 6.60
N PRO A 363 7.94 13.45 7.14
CA PRO A 363 7.20 14.51 6.45
C PRO A 363 7.84 14.93 5.12
N VAL A 364 9.18 14.98 5.05
CA VAL A 364 9.87 15.41 3.82
C VAL A 364 9.79 14.32 2.76
N LEU A 365 10.02 13.07 3.15
CA LEU A 365 9.89 11.94 2.22
C LEU A 365 8.44 11.78 1.72
N PHE A 366 7.45 11.91 2.60
CA PHE A 366 6.04 11.85 2.22
C PHE A 366 5.70 12.90 1.17
N LEU A 367 6.17 14.13 1.36
CA LEU A 367 5.93 15.21 0.40
C LEU A 367 6.68 14.98 -0.93
N ALA A 368 7.92 14.47 -0.89
CA ALA A 368 8.69 14.17 -2.09
C ALA A 368 8.02 13.08 -2.93
N VAL A 369 7.54 12.01 -2.28
CA VAL A 369 6.79 10.92 -2.91
C VAL A 369 5.47 11.44 -3.48
N LYS A 370 4.68 12.18 -2.69
CA LYS A 370 3.41 12.79 -3.15
C LYS A 370 3.62 13.63 -4.42
N THR A 371 4.63 14.50 -4.40
CA THR A 371 4.95 15.38 -5.54
C THR A 371 5.39 14.58 -6.77
N GLY A 372 6.20 13.53 -6.59
CA GLY A 372 6.61 12.65 -7.68
C GLY A 372 5.43 11.87 -8.28
N LEU A 373 4.52 11.37 -7.45
CA LEU A 373 3.31 10.66 -7.90
C LEU A 373 2.38 11.58 -8.70
N GLU A 374 2.09 12.78 -8.18
CA GLU A 374 1.25 13.79 -8.86
C GLU A 374 1.85 14.19 -10.23
N LYS A 375 3.19 14.19 -10.35
CA LYS A 375 3.89 14.57 -11.59
C LYS A 375 3.87 13.47 -12.65
N GLU A 376 4.16 12.23 -12.27
CA GLU A 376 4.34 11.12 -13.21
C GLU A 376 3.00 10.44 -13.57
N PHE A 377 2.05 10.36 -12.63
CA PHE A 377 0.77 9.69 -12.82
C PHE A 377 -0.39 10.66 -13.07
N LYS A 378 -0.29 11.45 -14.15
CA LYS A 378 -1.24 12.53 -14.48
C LYS A 378 -2.69 12.11 -14.70
N GLU A 379 -2.93 10.82 -14.98
CA GLU A 379 -4.28 10.28 -15.15
C GLU A 379 -5.02 10.12 -13.83
N ILE A 380 -4.29 10.10 -12.71
CA ILE A 380 -4.86 10.02 -11.37
C ILE A 380 -5.07 11.42 -10.85
N LYS A 381 -6.34 11.77 -10.61
CA LYS A 381 -6.72 13.10 -10.13
C LYS A 381 -6.11 13.40 -8.76
N GLU A 382 -6.15 12.44 -7.84
CA GLU A 382 -5.63 12.56 -6.49
C GLU A 382 -5.23 11.19 -5.96
N PHE A 383 -4.02 11.07 -5.41
CA PHE A 383 -3.59 9.87 -4.72
C PHE A 383 -4.08 9.90 -3.26
N PRO A 384 -4.78 8.85 -2.78
CA PRO A 384 -5.12 8.73 -1.38
C PRO A 384 -3.87 8.77 -0.49
N GLU A 385 -3.95 9.47 0.64
CA GLU A 385 -2.80 9.60 1.56
C GLU A 385 -2.30 8.24 2.09
N ASP A 386 -3.21 7.28 2.24
CA ASP A 386 -2.89 5.92 2.67
C ASP A 386 -2.03 5.15 1.65
N GLU A 387 -2.30 5.33 0.35
CA GLU A 387 -1.50 4.76 -0.75
C GLU A 387 -0.13 5.44 -0.81
N ILE A 388 -0.08 6.77 -0.65
CA ILE A 388 1.19 7.50 -0.53
C ILE A 388 2.01 6.96 0.65
N ALA A 389 1.37 6.70 1.79
CA ALA A 389 2.03 6.18 2.97
C ALA A 389 2.65 4.79 2.73
N PHE A 390 1.99 3.88 2.00
CA PHE A 390 2.60 2.60 1.62
C PHE A 390 3.81 2.79 0.71
N ILE A 391 3.73 3.67 -0.28
CA ILE A 391 4.85 3.98 -1.18
C ILE A 391 6.02 4.60 -0.41
N VAL A 392 5.75 5.45 0.59
CA VAL A 392 6.77 6.01 1.48
C VAL A 392 7.52 4.92 2.24
N LEU A 393 6.87 3.84 2.65
CA LEU A 393 7.54 2.72 3.31
C LEU A 393 8.56 2.01 2.39
N HIS A 394 8.24 1.88 1.09
CA HIS A 394 9.20 1.34 0.12
C HIS A 394 10.46 2.21 0.03
N PHE A 395 10.30 3.53 -0.13
CA PHE A 395 11.44 4.45 -0.14
C PHE A 395 12.18 4.47 1.21
N GLY A 396 11.46 4.47 2.32
CA GLY A 396 12.02 4.46 3.66
C GLY A 396 12.88 3.21 3.94
N SER A 397 12.50 2.07 3.37
CA SER A 397 13.25 0.82 3.45
C SER A 397 14.59 0.89 2.72
N ALA A 398 14.61 1.45 1.51
CA ALA A 398 15.80 1.66 0.69
C ALA A 398 16.77 2.69 1.32
N LEU A 399 16.21 3.70 1.98
CA LEU A 399 16.98 4.79 2.57
C LEU A 399 17.61 4.46 3.93
N VAL A 400 17.38 3.26 4.50
CA VAL A 400 17.83 2.83 5.85
C VAL A 400 17.67 3.96 6.87
N LEU A 401 16.48 4.56 6.90
CA LEU A 401 16.23 5.77 7.65
C LEU A 401 16.24 5.51 9.16
N ARG A 402 16.86 6.42 9.91
CA ARG A 402 16.39 6.73 11.28
C ARG A 402 15.14 7.60 11.14
N GLU A 403 14.32 7.69 12.18
CA GLU A 403 13.26 8.71 12.23
C GLU A 403 13.84 10.05 11.75
N GLU A 404 13.16 10.75 10.83
CA GLU A 404 13.66 12.03 10.36
C GLU A 404 13.79 12.93 11.60
N GLU A 405 15.00 13.32 11.98
CA GLU A 405 15.21 14.47 12.89
C GLU A 405 14.80 15.80 12.20
N ILE A 406 14.17 15.71 11.03
CA ILE A 406 13.89 16.77 10.07
C ILE A 406 12.46 17.28 10.29
N ALA A 407 12.26 18.04 11.36
CA ALA A 407 11.07 18.88 11.50
C ALA A 407 11.25 20.18 10.70
N ILE A 408 10.29 20.54 9.83
CA ILE A 408 10.26 21.87 9.21
C ILE A 408 10.05 22.89 10.33
N ARG A 409 11.02 23.80 10.50
CA ARG A 409 10.99 24.84 11.53
C ARG A 409 10.40 26.12 10.95
N ALA A 410 9.19 26.47 11.37
CA ALA A 410 8.54 27.70 10.95
C ALA A 410 8.75 28.85 11.94
N LEU A 411 8.93 30.06 11.42
CA LEU A 411 8.88 31.29 12.18
C LEU A 411 7.63 32.09 11.82
N ILE A 412 6.79 32.39 12.81
CA ILE A 412 5.66 33.32 12.65
C ILE A 412 6.06 34.71 13.10
N VAL A 413 5.93 35.69 12.21
CA VAL A 413 6.11 37.10 12.51
C VAL A 413 4.74 37.77 12.67
N CYS A 414 4.47 38.28 13.87
CA CYS A 414 3.21 38.94 14.18
C CYS A 414 3.41 40.21 15.05
N PRO A 415 2.76 41.35 14.72
CA PRO A 415 2.94 42.59 15.47
C PRO A 415 2.27 42.59 16.86
N THR A 416 1.19 41.82 17.05
CA THR A 416 0.25 41.98 18.18
C THR A 416 0.45 41.01 19.35
N GLY A 417 1.51 40.20 19.37
CA GLY A 417 1.82 39.32 20.50
C GLY A 417 0.91 38.09 20.67
N ILE A 418 1.13 37.40 21.79
CA ILE A 418 1.01 35.93 22.02
C ILE A 418 -0.36 35.28 21.71
N GLY A 419 -1.48 36.00 21.73
CA GLY A 419 -2.83 35.41 21.64
C GLY A 419 -3.20 34.84 20.26
N THR A 420 -3.39 35.73 19.27
CA THR A 420 -3.75 35.34 17.89
C THR A 420 -2.64 34.56 17.19
N SER A 421 -1.37 34.85 17.54
CA SER A 421 -0.22 34.12 16.99
C SER A 421 -0.13 32.68 17.49
N LYS A 422 -0.55 32.37 18.74
CA LYS A 422 -0.65 30.99 19.22
C LYS A 422 -1.76 30.22 18.51
N MET A 423 -2.88 30.87 18.22
CA MET A 423 -3.97 30.27 17.45
C MET A 423 -3.53 29.98 16.01
N LEU A 424 -2.85 30.92 15.36
CA LEU A 424 -2.25 30.74 14.04
C LEU A 424 -1.21 29.61 14.05
N ALA A 425 -0.31 29.57 15.05
CA ALA A 425 0.66 28.50 15.20
C ALA A 425 0.00 27.13 15.40
N SER A 426 -1.03 27.05 16.24
CA SER A 426 -1.77 25.81 16.48
C SER A 426 -2.50 25.35 15.23
N ARG A 427 -3.09 26.28 14.46
CA ARG A 427 -3.77 25.95 13.20
C ARG A 427 -2.78 25.50 12.13
N ILE A 428 -1.63 26.15 12.00
CA ILE A 428 -0.57 25.71 11.07
C ILE A 428 -0.10 24.29 11.41
N LYS A 429 0.20 24.00 12.68
CA LYS A 429 0.61 22.64 13.09
C LYS A 429 -0.47 21.58 12.84
N LYS A 430 -1.74 21.97 12.95
CA LYS A 430 -2.88 21.07 12.73
C LYS A 430 -3.11 20.79 11.25
N GLU A 431 -3.09 21.83 10.42
CA GLU A 431 -3.43 21.75 9.00
C GLU A 431 -2.21 21.38 8.11
N ILE A 432 -0.99 21.54 8.61
CA ILE A 432 0.27 21.32 7.89
C ILE A 432 1.21 20.51 8.78
N ILE A 433 1.04 19.19 8.73
CA ILE A 433 1.70 18.22 9.63
C ILE A 433 3.22 18.20 9.46
N GLU A 434 3.72 18.64 8.30
CA GLU A 434 5.14 18.76 7.99
C GLU A 434 5.83 19.83 8.87
N ILE A 435 5.07 20.84 9.35
CA ILE A 435 5.56 21.88 10.26
C ILE A 435 5.31 21.48 11.72
N GLN A 436 6.30 20.83 12.33
CA GLN A 436 6.18 20.36 13.72
C GLN A 436 6.60 21.43 14.75
N THR A 437 7.53 22.31 14.37
CA THR A 437 8.05 23.37 15.25
C THR A 437 7.70 24.74 14.68
N VAL A 438 7.10 25.57 15.53
CA VAL A 438 6.67 26.93 15.19
C VAL A 438 7.14 27.83 16.30
N GLU A 439 8.00 28.79 15.98
CA GLU A 439 8.40 29.86 16.88
C GLU A 439 7.67 31.15 16.50
N ILE A 440 7.32 31.98 17.48
CA ILE A 440 6.62 33.25 17.25
C ILE A 440 7.56 34.38 17.67
N LYS A 441 7.83 35.30 16.76
CA LYS A 441 8.62 36.50 17.04
C LYS A 441 7.87 37.76 16.60
N THR A 442 8.14 38.87 17.28
CA THR A 442 7.68 40.19 16.81
C THR A 442 8.65 40.74 15.76
N ILE A 443 8.22 41.76 15.03
CA ILE A 443 9.07 42.49 14.07
C ILE A 443 10.31 43.08 14.76
N LYS A 444 10.20 43.47 16.05
CA LYS A 444 11.33 44.00 16.82
C LYS A 444 12.36 42.93 17.20
N ASP A 445 11.94 41.68 17.36
CA ASP A 445 12.80 40.57 17.77
C ASP A 445 13.66 40.07 16.60
N ILE A 446 13.09 40.08 15.38
CA ILE A 446 13.78 39.63 14.17
C ILE A 446 14.80 40.65 13.63
N GLN A 447 14.66 41.94 13.95
CA GLN A 447 15.62 42.98 13.57
C GLN A 447 16.94 42.92 14.36
N LYS A 448 17.00 42.15 15.46
CA LYS A 448 18.13 42.12 16.39
C LYS A 448 19.01 40.86 16.28
N GLN A 449 18.73 39.92 15.38
CA GLN A 449 19.44 38.63 15.32
C GLN A 449 19.83 38.20 13.90
N ASP A 450 21.07 37.69 13.74
CA ASP A 450 21.56 36.91 12.59
C ASP A 450 20.92 35.50 12.48
N SER A 451 19.94 35.17 13.32
CA SER A 451 19.46 33.79 13.55
C SER A 451 18.30 33.36 12.65
N LEU A 452 17.88 34.17 11.68
CA LEU A 452 16.76 33.84 10.77
C LEU A 452 17.10 32.65 9.84
N LYS A 453 18.40 32.35 9.65
CA LYS A 453 18.88 31.17 8.91
C LYS A 453 18.51 29.83 9.53
N ASN A 454 18.05 29.81 10.79
CA ASN A 454 17.65 28.58 11.45
C ASN A 454 16.22 28.14 11.09
N TYR A 455 15.41 28.99 10.47
CA TYR A 455 14.05 28.62 10.08
C TYR A 455 13.99 28.23 8.62
N ASP A 456 13.20 27.21 8.34
CA ASP A 456 13.01 26.66 7.01
C ASP A 456 11.91 27.45 6.26
N VAL A 457 10.90 27.93 6.99
CA VAL A 457 9.82 28.78 6.45
C VAL A 457 9.53 29.96 7.37
N ILE A 458 9.29 31.13 6.78
CA ILE A 458 8.86 32.33 7.51
C ILE A 458 7.45 32.70 7.07
N ILE A 459 6.57 32.85 8.04
CA ILE A 459 5.15 33.17 7.86
C ILE A 459 4.90 34.48 8.57
N SER A 460 4.30 35.46 7.89
CA SER A 460 4.04 36.78 8.46
C SER A 460 2.58 37.16 8.32
N THR A 461 2.05 37.82 9.34
CA THR A 461 0.70 38.43 9.29
C THR A 461 0.71 39.86 8.74
N VAL A 462 1.90 40.39 8.48
CA VAL A 462 2.12 41.74 7.93
C VAL A 462 3.26 41.74 6.93
N ARG A 463 3.31 42.75 6.07
CA ARG A 463 4.46 42.92 5.17
C ARG A 463 5.71 43.26 5.97
N LEU A 464 6.85 42.74 5.53
CA LEU A 464 8.16 42.93 6.14
C LEU A 464 9.04 43.78 5.21
N PRO A 465 8.91 45.13 5.22
CA PRO A 465 9.51 46.01 4.21
C PRO A 465 11.03 46.18 4.25
N TYR A 466 11.76 45.48 5.14
CA TYR A 466 13.20 45.65 5.35
C TYR A 466 13.95 44.32 5.58
N ILE A 467 13.39 43.20 5.12
CA ILE A 467 13.99 41.87 5.29
C ILE A 467 14.23 41.28 3.90
N ASP A 468 15.49 41.01 3.58
CA ASP A 468 15.93 40.41 2.30
C ASP A 468 15.79 38.88 2.34
N MET A 469 14.58 38.39 2.61
CA MET A 469 14.30 36.97 2.74
C MET A 469 12.89 36.62 2.29
N ASP A 470 12.73 35.43 1.71
CA ASP A 470 11.43 34.89 1.32
C ASP A 470 10.55 34.62 2.55
N TYR A 471 9.33 35.15 2.54
CA TYR A 471 8.31 34.91 3.56
C TYR A 471 6.91 34.80 2.93
N ILE A 472 6.01 34.12 3.63
CA ILE A 472 4.63 33.90 3.21
C ILE A 472 3.72 34.83 4.00
N LEU A 473 3.00 35.71 3.31
CA LEU A 473 2.01 36.59 3.92
C LEU A 473 0.69 35.84 4.12
N VAL A 474 0.19 35.79 5.34
CA VAL A 474 -1.06 35.11 5.70
C VAL A 474 -1.97 36.00 6.54
N SER A 475 -3.26 35.68 6.54
CA SER A 475 -4.23 36.27 7.47
C SER A 475 -4.04 35.71 8.89
N PRO A 476 -4.35 36.48 9.95
CA PRO A 476 -4.26 36.01 11.34
C PRO A 476 -5.13 34.78 11.64
N LEU A 477 -6.17 34.54 10.84
CA LEU A 477 -7.08 33.40 10.98
C LEU A 477 -6.68 32.20 10.11
N LEU A 478 -5.67 32.33 9.24
CA LEU A 478 -5.26 31.31 8.27
C LEU A 478 -6.43 30.81 7.41
N SER A 479 -6.71 31.52 6.32
CA SER A 479 -7.69 31.06 5.33
C SER A 479 -7.21 29.80 4.61
N GLU A 480 -8.14 29.06 3.98
CA GLU A 480 -7.79 27.89 3.16
C GLU A 480 -6.80 28.24 2.04
N GLU A 481 -6.95 29.42 1.42
CA GLU A 481 -5.98 29.96 0.46
C GLU A 481 -4.58 30.14 1.08
N ASN A 482 -4.50 30.56 2.35
CA ASN A 482 -3.21 30.69 3.03
C ASN A 482 -2.57 29.32 3.31
N ILE A 483 -3.36 28.31 3.67
CA ILE A 483 -2.88 26.94 3.86
C ILE A 483 -2.29 26.42 2.56
N GLU A 484 -3.01 26.60 1.45
CA GLU A 484 -2.56 26.17 0.13
C GLU A 484 -1.28 26.89 -0.31
N ASN A 485 -1.17 28.20 -0.05
CA ASN A 485 0.06 28.95 -0.32
C ASN A 485 1.26 28.45 0.49
N ILE A 486 1.05 28.08 1.77
CA ILE A 486 2.12 27.49 2.59
C ILE A 486 2.53 26.12 2.04
N ARG A 487 1.57 25.23 1.74
CA ARG A 487 1.85 23.91 1.16
C ARG A 487 2.61 24.03 -0.16
N ASN A 488 2.20 24.94 -1.04
CA ASN A 488 2.88 25.19 -2.31
C ASN A 488 4.29 25.75 -2.12
N TYR A 489 4.51 26.62 -1.14
CA TYR A 489 5.85 27.07 -0.80
C TYR A 489 6.73 25.91 -0.32
N ILE A 490 6.21 25.04 0.56
CA ILE A 490 6.96 23.88 1.05
C ILE A 490 7.31 22.96 -0.12
N ARG A 491 6.34 22.59 -0.97
CA ARG A 491 6.55 21.76 -2.17
C ARG A 491 7.66 22.29 -3.07
N LYS A 492 7.64 23.60 -3.36
CA LYS A 492 8.67 24.25 -4.20
C LYS A 492 10.06 24.30 -3.56
N ASN A 493 10.15 24.19 -2.23
CA ASN A 493 11.39 24.35 -1.47
C ASN A 493 11.87 23.04 -0.83
N ILE A 494 11.35 21.87 -1.21
CA ILE A 494 11.77 20.56 -0.69
C ILE A 494 13.29 20.41 -0.75
N GLU A 495 13.91 20.73 -1.89
CA GLU A 495 15.37 20.66 -2.06
C GLU A 495 16.13 21.53 -1.05
N LYS A 496 15.60 22.70 -0.68
CA LYS A 496 16.21 23.58 0.31
C LYS A 496 16.18 22.97 1.71
N PHE A 497 15.10 22.26 2.03
CA PHE A 497 14.95 21.58 3.32
C PHE A 497 15.88 20.38 3.45
N THR A 498 16.19 19.70 2.34
CA THR A 498 17.09 18.55 2.30
C THR A 498 18.58 18.94 2.23
N LYS A 499 18.92 20.05 1.54
CA LYS A 499 20.31 20.51 1.31
C LYS A 499 21.13 20.82 2.57
N ASN A 500 20.48 21.24 3.66
CA ASN A 500 21.15 21.63 4.91
C ASN A 500 21.04 20.58 6.04
N LYS A 501 20.25 19.51 5.87
CA LYS A 501 19.94 18.55 6.94
C LYS A 501 19.98 17.13 6.37
N ARG A 502 21.14 16.51 6.59
CA ARG A 502 21.60 15.26 5.99
C ARG A 502 20.60 14.10 6.18
N TYR A 503 19.96 13.66 5.09
CA TYR A 503 19.88 12.23 4.85
C TYR A 503 21.30 11.74 4.58
N ARG A 504 22.03 11.45 5.65
CA ARG A 504 23.36 10.85 5.53
C ARG A 504 23.11 9.42 5.07
N SER A 505 23.35 9.12 3.80
CA SER A 505 23.75 7.76 3.45
C SER A 505 24.96 7.44 4.34
N GLN A 506 24.84 6.40 5.16
CA GLN A 506 26.07 5.78 5.65
C GLN A 506 26.74 5.16 4.43
N ALA A 507 27.64 5.91 3.80
CA ALA A 507 28.80 5.27 3.23
C ALA A 507 29.54 4.58 4.39
N ALA A 508 29.33 3.26 4.51
CA ALA A 508 30.15 2.30 5.23
C ALA A 508 30.76 2.79 6.56
N ASN A 509 30.04 2.62 7.67
CA ASN A 509 30.71 2.26 8.92
C ASN A 509 31.12 0.79 8.79
N LYS A 510 32.43 0.58 8.57
CA LYS A 510 33.06 -0.72 8.26
C LYS A 510 33.17 -1.70 9.45
N ASP A 511 32.53 -1.44 10.59
CA ASP A 511 32.72 -2.25 11.82
C ASP A 511 31.42 -2.84 12.40
N SER A 512 30.39 -3.03 11.57
CA SER A 512 29.25 -3.88 11.93
C SER A 512 29.22 -5.06 10.95
N PRO A 513 29.20 -6.31 11.41
CA PRO A 513 29.07 -7.44 10.50
C PRO A 513 27.79 -7.23 9.68
N PRO A 514 27.83 -7.43 8.35
CA PRO A 514 26.61 -7.37 7.56
C PRO A 514 25.59 -8.30 8.20
N LYS A 515 24.38 -7.77 8.46
CA LYS A 515 23.23 -8.61 8.79
C LYS A 515 23.17 -9.69 7.72
N LYS A 516 23.32 -10.95 8.12
CA LYS A 516 23.28 -12.10 7.22
C LYS A 516 22.04 -11.99 6.35
N ALA A 517 22.23 -11.74 5.05
CA ALA A 517 21.30 -12.17 4.04
C ALA A 517 21.25 -13.71 4.18
N GLY A 518 20.22 -14.20 4.88
CA GLY A 518 20.07 -15.60 5.22
C GLY A 518 19.54 -16.38 4.03
N GLY A 519 20.38 -16.60 3.03
CA GLY A 519 20.31 -17.78 2.17
C GLY A 519 21.48 -18.69 2.50
N GLU A 520 21.31 -20.00 2.43
CA GLU A 520 22.48 -20.88 2.46
C GLU A 520 23.36 -20.54 1.25
N LEU A 521 24.69 -20.70 1.34
CA LEU A 521 25.62 -20.42 0.22
C LEU A 521 25.14 -21.06 -1.10
N ARG A 522 24.49 -22.22 -0.99
CA ARG A 522 23.88 -22.95 -2.09
C ARG A 522 22.80 -22.15 -2.82
N ASP A 523 21.96 -21.40 -2.11
CA ASP A 523 20.88 -20.61 -2.70
C ASP A 523 21.46 -19.43 -3.49
N VAL A 524 22.47 -18.75 -2.93
CA VAL A 524 23.18 -17.66 -3.62
C VAL A 524 23.87 -18.15 -4.88
N LEU A 525 24.52 -19.32 -4.84
CA LEU A 525 25.13 -19.93 -6.01
C LEU A 525 24.10 -20.34 -7.07
N GLN A 526 22.91 -20.78 -6.64
CA GLN A 526 21.83 -21.13 -7.55
C GLN A 526 21.22 -19.90 -8.23
N GLU A 527 21.06 -18.80 -7.49
CA GLU A 527 20.63 -17.50 -8.04
C GLU A 527 21.64 -16.96 -9.05
N LEU A 528 22.93 -17.01 -8.73
CA LEU A 528 24.03 -16.63 -9.62
C LEU A 528 23.99 -17.43 -10.93
N LYS A 529 23.85 -18.75 -10.82
CA LYS A 529 23.76 -19.64 -11.98
C LYS A 529 22.56 -19.29 -12.84
N SER A 530 21.40 -19.05 -12.22
CA SER A 530 20.18 -18.70 -12.94
C SER A 530 20.28 -17.36 -13.67
N ALA A 531 20.89 -16.34 -13.05
CA ALA A 531 21.14 -15.05 -13.68
C ALA A 531 22.11 -15.19 -14.87
N GLN A 532 23.19 -15.97 -14.71
CA GLN A 532 24.14 -16.25 -15.77
C GLN A 532 23.46 -16.95 -16.97
N GLU A 533 22.76 -18.07 -16.73
CA GLU A 533 22.05 -18.84 -17.76
C GLU A 533 21.05 -17.95 -18.52
N SER A 534 20.39 -17.02 -17.82
CA SER A 534 19.44 -16.07 -18.42
C SER A 534 20.12 -15.09 -19.38
N ILE A 535 21.21 -14.46 -18.93
CA ILE A 535 21.96 -13.48 -19.72
C ILE A 535 22.58 -14.14 -20.94
N GLU A 536 23.16 -15.34 -20.77
CA GLU A 536 23.73 -16.13 -21.87
C GLU A 536 22.67 -16.49 -22.90
N SER A 537 21.49 -16.95 -22.45
CA SER A 537 20.38 -17.31 -23.33
C SER A 537 19.91 -16.09 -24.15
N ILE A 538 19.68 -14.93 -23.51
CA ILE A 538 19.24 -13.73 -24.23
C ILE A 538 20.29 -13.25 -25.24
N ILE A 539 21.56 -13.16 -24.83
CA ILE A 539 22.63 -12.67 -25.72
C ILE A 539 22.90 -13.67 -26.86
N GLY A 540 22.84 -14.98 -26.59
CA GLY A 540 23.06 -16.03 -27.58
C GLY A 540 21.92 -16.14 -28.59
N ASN A 541 20.68 -15.94 -28.13
CA ASN A 541 19.46 -16.07 -28.93
C ASN A 541 19.03 -14.75 -29.58
N PHE A 542 19.73 -13.64 -29.31
CA PHE A 542 19.45 -12.35 -29.93
C PHE A 542 19.70 -12.38 -31.45
N ARG A 543 18.70 -11.92 -32.20
CA ARG A 543 18.75 -11.80 -33.67
C ARG A 543 18.05 -10.52 -34.10
N LEU A 544 18.62 -9.84 -35.10
CA LEU A 544 17.95 -8.75 -35.81
C LEU A 544 17.57 -9.20 -37.24
N TYR A 545 16.28 -9.36 -37.49
CA TYR A 545 15.75 -9.76 -38.79
C TYR A 545 15.46 -8.55 -39.70
N ARG A 546 15.75 -8.75 -40.99
CA ARG A 546 15.29 -7.88 -42.08
C ARG A 546 14.54 -8.76 -43.08
N LEU A 547 13.22 -8.69 -43.08
CA LEU A 547 12.35 -9.54 -43.90
C LEU A 547 11.63 -8.70 -44.96
N PRO A 548 12.33 -8.17 -45.98
CA PRO A 548 11.77 -7.21 -46.95
C PRO A 548 10.69 -7.82 -47.86
N HIS A 549 10.54 -9.15 -47.86
CA HIS A 549 9.57 -9.88 -48.66
C HIS A 549 8.22 -10.06 -47.93
N LEU A 550 8.16 -9.78 -46.62
CA LEU A 550 6.94 -9.82 -45.81
C LEU A 550 6.50 -8.38 -45.50
N LYS A 551 5.20 -8.13 -45.58
CA LYS A 551 4.64 -6.78 -45.37
C LYS A 551 3.67 -6.70 -44.20
N GLY A 552 3.04 -7.82 -43.83
CA GLY A 552 2.14 -7.89 -42.69
C GLY A 552 2.89 -8.14 -41.38
N GLN A 553 2.51 -7.43 -40.31
CA GLN A 553 2.95 -7.74 -38.95
C GLN A 553 2.68 -9.21 -38.55
N PRO A 554 1.51 -9.82 -38.86
CA PRO A 554 1.26 -11.22 -38.51
C PRO A 554 2.20 -12.19 -39.22
N GLU A 555 2.50 -11.92 -40.49
CA GLU A 555 3.39 -12.76 -41.32
C GLU A 555 4.82 -12.72 -40.77
N ILE A 556 5.31 -11.54 -40.38
CA ILE A 556 6.64 -11.35 -39.81
C ILE A 556 6.73 -12.04 -38.45
N LEU A 557 5.71 -11.90 -37.61
CA LEU A 557 5.66 -12.54 -36.30
C LEU A 557 5.68 -14.06 -36.43
N GLU A 558 4.86 -14.62 -37.33
CA GLU A 558 4.82 -16.06 -37.61
C GLU A 558 6.19 -16.56 -38.10
N GLU A 559 6.82 -15.86 -39.05
CA GLU A 559 8.14 -16.24 -39.57
C GLU A 559 9.20 -16.23 -38.46
N MET A 560 9.22 -15.21 -37.59
CA MET A 560 10.14 -15.17 -36.44
C MET A 560 9.95 -16.36 -35.50
N VAL A 561 8.70 -16.72 -35.16
CA VAL A 561 8.41 -17.86 -34.28
C VAL A 561 8.79 -19.18 -34.96
N ARG A 562 8.56 -19.33 -36.27
CA ARG A 562 8.97 -20.52 -37.05
C ARG A 562 10.48 -20.67 -37.15
N ILE A 563 11.21 -19.56 -37.31
CA ILE A 563 12.68 -19.57 -37.26
C ILE A 563 13.17 -20.02 -35.88
N ALA A 564 12.59 -19.49 -34.80
CA ALA A 564 12.93 -19.90 -33.44
C ALA A 564 12.63 -21.40 -33.18
N GLU A 565 11.56 -21.95 -33.77
CA GLU A 565 11.27 -23.40 -33.73
C GLU A 565 12.35 -24.21 -34.47
N LYS A 566 12.78 -23.74 -35.64
CA LYS A 566 13.84 -24.38 -36.44
C LYS A 566 15.20 -24.35 -35.73
N GLU A 567 15.48 -23.29 -34.99
CA GLU A 567 16.66 -23.15 -34.13
C GLU A 567 16.53 -23.94 -32.81
N GLN A 568 15.43 -24.68 -32.61
CA GLN A 568 15.13 -25.48 -31.42
C GLN A 568 14.98 -24.66 -30.11
N LEU A 569 14.75 -23.35 -30.21
CA LEU A 569 14.52 -22.47 -29.06
C LEU A 569 13.10 -22.64 -28.49
N LEU A 570 12.17 -23.12 -29.31
CA LEU A 570 10.80 -23.46 -28.91
C LEU A 570 10.29 -24.70 -29.64
N LYS A 571 9.13 -25.19 -29.23
CA LYS A 571 8.38 -26.29 -29.84
C LYS A 571 6.99 -25.78 -30.21
N LYS A 572 6.34 -26.40 -31.19
CA LYS A 572 4.95 -26.13 -31.57
C LYS A 572 4.67 -24.64 -31.78
N ALA A 573 5.27 -24.06 -32.82
CA ALA A 573 5.11 -22.63 -33.15
C ALA A 573 3.65 -22.15 -33.14
N ASP A 574 2.70 -22.98 -33.60
CA ASP A 574 1.29 -22.64 -33.66
C ASP A 574 0.68 -22.32 -32.27
N GLU A 575 1.07 -23.07 -31.23
CA GLU A 575 0.60 -22.81 -29.84
C GLU A 575 1.18 -21.49 -29.30
N VAL A 576 2.42 -21.15 -29.67
CA VAL A 576 3.09 -19.90 -29.24
C VAL A 576 2.49 -18.69 -29.97
N ILE A 577 2.23 -18.80 -31.28
CA ILE A 577 1.57 -17.76 -32.07
C ILE A 577 0.16 -17.49 -31.55
N GLY A 578 -0.59 -18.53 -31.20
CA GLY A 578 -1.91 -18.41 -30.57
C GLY A 578 -1.85 -17.57 -29.29
N ALA A 579 -0.88 -17.84 -28.41
CA ALA A 579 -0.70 -17.09 -27.17
C ALA A 579 -0.32 -15.61 -27.40
N LEU A 580 0.51 -15.32 -28.41
CA LEU A 580 0.87 -13.95 -28.79
C LEU A 580 -0.34 -13.17 -29.32
N ASN A 581 -1.15 -13.79 -30.18
CA ASN A 581 -2.34 -13.16 -30.77
C ASN A 581 -3.44 -12.92 -29.72
N GLU A 582 -3.67 -13.87 -28.81
CA GLU A 582 -4.62 -13.67 -27.71
C GLU A 582 -4.20 -12.46 -26.85
N ARG A 583 -2.90 -12.29 -26.61
CA ARG A 583 -2.38 -11.15 -25.88
C ARG A 583 -2.55 -9.82 -26.63
N GLU A 584 -2.34 -9.81 -27.94
CA GLU A 584 -2.55 -8.61 -28.76
C GLU A 584 -3.97 -8.06 -28.58
N THR A 585 -4.97 -8.95 -28.53
CA THR A 585 -6.38 -8.56 -28.33
C THR A 585 -6.70 -7.99 -26.95
N LYS A 586 -5.90 -8.30 -25.92
CA LYS A 586 -6.16 -7.90 -24.53
C LYS A 586 -5.55 -6.56 -24.14
N GLY A 587 -4.49 -6.07 -24.81
CA GLY A 587 -3.69 -4.95 -24.27
C GLY A 587 -3.06 -3.95 -25.24
N GLY A 588 -3.07 -4.19 -26.56
CA GLY A 588 -2.28 -3.38 -27.50
C GLY A 588 -0.76 -3.52 -27.29
N LEU A 589 0.00 -3.63 -28.36
CA LEU A 589 1.43 -4.00 -28.31
C LEU A 589 2.38 -2.87 -28.71
N GLY A 590 1.85 -1.77 -29.26
CA GLY A 590 2.65 -0.59 -29.61
C GLY A 590 3.14 0.14 -28.36
N ILE A 591 4.43 0.45 -28.30
CA ILE A 591 5.00 1.24 -27.21
C ILE A 591 4.74 2.73 -27.48
N PRO A 592 3.94 3.43 -26.64
CA PRO A 592 3.57 4.82 -26.89
C PRO A 592 4.76 5.76 -27.06
N GLY A 593 4.67 6.68 -28.02
CA GLY A 593 5.74 7.66 -28.30
C GLY A 593 6.98 7.07 -28.99
N THR A 594 6.92 5.81 -29.44
CA THR A 594 8.01 5.15 -30.17
C THR A 594 7.50 4.55 -31.49
N SER A 595 8.42 4.00 -32.30
CA SER A 595 8.11 3.21 -33.50
C SER A 595 8.24 1.69 -33.26
N MET A 596 8.16 1.27 -32.00
CA MET A 596 8.37 -0.11 -31.57
C MET A 596 7.05 -0.75 -31.12
N GLY A 597 6.87 -2.03 -31.41
CA GLY A 597 5.82 -2.85 -30.80
C GLY A 597 6.43 -4.11 -30.22
N LEU A 598 5.97 -4.47 -29.02
CA LEU A 598 6.58 -5.49 -28.19
C LEU A 598 5.64 -6.68 -28.04
N PHE A 599 5.94 -7.73 -28.79
CA PHE A 599 5.23 -8.99 -28.82
C PHE A 599 5.88 -9.92 -27.82
N HIS A 600 5.15 -10.30 -26.78
CA HIS A 600 5.71 -11.13 -25.72
C HIS A 600 4.72 -12.15 -25.19
N ALA A 601 5.23 -13.34 -24.88
CA ALA A 601 4.43 -14.42 -24.32
C ALA A 601 5.28 -15.33 -23.44
N ARG A 602 4.65 -15.89 -22.41
CA ARG A 602 5.16 -17.04 -21.67
C ARG A 602 4.44 -18.28 -22.15
N ASN A 603 5.16 -19.36 -22.43
CA ASN A 603 4.55 -20.57 -22.95
C ASN A 603 5.38 -21.80 -22.60
N LYS A 604 4.73 -22.90 -22.20
CA LYS A 604 5.37 -24.20 -21.90
C LYS A 604 6.23 -24.76 -23.03
N ASN A 605 5.95 -24.34 -24.27
CA ASN A 605 6.69 -24.80 -25.42
C ASN A 605 7.92 -23.95 -25.74
N VAL A 606 8.21 -22.90 -24.98
CA VAL A 606 9.45 -22.12 -25.09
C VAL A 606 10.49 -22.76 -24.18
N ASN A 607 11.65 -23.14 -24.72
CA ASN A 607 12.69 -23.84 -23.96
C ASN A 607 13.60 -22.88 -23.19
N GLU A 608 13.82 -21.69 -23.73
CA GLU A 608 14.83 -20.73 -23.29
C GLU A 608 14.36 -19.27 -23.45
N LEU A 609 15.08 -18.30 -22.86
CA LEU A 609 14.74 -16.89 -23.04
C LEU A 609 15.14 -16.43 -24.44
N ILE A 610 14.20 -15.80 -25.14
CA ILE A 610 14.37 -15.30 -26.50
C ILE A 610 14.06 -13.81 -26.51
N PHE A 611 14.98 -13.01 -27.04
CA PHE A 611 14.74 -11.61 -27.37
C PHE A 611 15.22 -11.36 -28.79
N GLN A 612 14.32 -11.02 -29.70
CA GLN A 612 14.62 -10.84 -31.12
C GLN A 612 13.91 -9.61 -31.65
N ILE A 613 14.44 -9.02 -32.71
CA ILE A 613 13.88 -7.80 -33.30
C ILE A 613 13.74 -8.00 -34.81
N ALA A 614 12.63 -7.57 -35.39
CA ALA A 614 12.47 -7.45 -36.84
C ALA A 614 12.24 -6.00 -37.23
N HIS A 615 13.00 -5.54 -38.23
CA HIS A 615 12.80 -4.24 -38.86
C HIS A 615 11.89 -4.39 -40.06
N LEU A 616 10.76 -3.68 -40.04
CA LEU A 616 9.78 -3.67 -41.12
C LEU A 616 10.21 -2.70 -42.23
N ALA A 617 9.97 -3.10 -43.48
CA ALA A 617 10.21 -2.25 -44.64
C ALA A 617 9.24 -1.06 -44.68
N ASP A 618 7.95 -1.34 -44.47
CA ASP A 618 6.86 -0.37 -44.40
C ASP A 618 6.32 -0.32 -42.95
N ALA A 619 6.02 0.88 -42.44
CA ALA A 619 5.43 1.00 -41.10
C ALA A 619 3.99 0.47 -41.10
N CYS A 620 3.61 -0.25 -40.04
CA CYS A 620 2.25 -0.77 -39.86
C CYS A 620 1.57 -0.14 -38.65
N LEU A 621 0.24 0.00 -38.72
CA LEU A 621 -0.55 0.56 -37.64
C LEU A 621 -0.90 -0.55 -36.65
N VAL A 622 -0.51 -0.38 -35.39
CA VAL A 622 -0.88 -1.29 -34.29
C VAL A 622 -1.53 -0.50 -33.16
N LYS A 623 -2.36 -1.17 -32.35
CA LYS A 623 -2.85 -0.56 -31.11
C LYS A 623 -1.72 -0.49 -30.09
N GLY A 624 -1.54 0.68 -29.51
CA GLY A 624 -0.59 0.96 -28.45
C GLY A 624 -1.07 0.48 -27.08
N MET A 625 -0.13 0.34 -26.15
CA MET A 625 -0.41 -0.03 -24.75
C MET A 625 -1.28 1.01 -24.01
N ASP A 626 -1.41 2.22 -24.56
CA ASP A 626 -2.32 3.28 -24.08
C ASP A 626 -3.65 3.33 -24.87
N GLY A 627 -3.90 2.34 -25.72
CA GLY A 627 -5.10 2.22 -26.57
C GLY A 627 -5.09 3.10 -27.83
N LYS A 628 -4.09 3.97 -28.02
CA LYS A 628 -3.97 4.82 -29.22
C LYS A 628 -3.26 4.08 -30.35
N ASP A 629 -3.40 4.58 -31.58
CA ASP A 629 -2.71 3.97 -32.71
C ASP A 629 -1.23 4.36 -32.73
N VAL A 630 -0.36 3.37 -32.92
CA VAL A 630 1.10 3.51 -33.01
C VAL A 630 1.57 3.05 -34.39
N GLN A 631 2.40 3.86 -35.03
CA GLN A 631 3.08 3.51 -36.28
C GLN A 631 4.33 2.68 -35.96
N MET A 632 4.19 1.35 -35.99
CA MET A 632 5.27 0.42 -35.70
C MET A 632 6.14 0.19 -36.93
N LYS A 633 7.45 0.33 -36.75
CA LYS A 633 8.48 -0.05 -37.73
C LYS A 633 9.41 -1.14 -37.21
N ASN A 634 9.50 -1.31 -35.90
CA ASN A 634 10.32 -2.34 -35.27
C ASN A 634 9.42 -3.25 -34.43
N LEU A 635 9.42 -4.54 -34.75
CA LEU A 635 8.73 -5.57 -33.99
C LEU A 635 9.74 -6.23 -33.06
N LEU A 636 9.53 -6.13 -31.77
CA LEU A 636 10.35 -6.76 -30.74
C LEU A 636 9.62 -8.02 -30.27
N LEU A 637 10.22 -9.18 -30.46
CA LEU A 637 9.70 -10.46 -29.99
C LEU A 637 10.45 -10.86 -28.72
N MET A 638 9.71 -11.13 -27.65
CA MET A 638 10.29 -11.59 -26.40
C MET A 638 9.51 -12.80 -25.87
N LEU A 639 10.14 -13.97 -25.88
CA LEU A 639 9.52 -15.23 -25.44
C LEU A 639 10.25 -15.78 -24.23
N ALA A 640 9.49 -16.37 -23.32
CA ALA A 640 10.04 -17.02 -22.14
C ALA A 640 9.29 -18.32 -21.81
N PRO A 641 9.95 -19.29 -21.15
CA PRO A 641 9.28 -20.44 -20.55
C PRO A 641 8.12 -20.02 -19.62
N GLU A 642 7.13 -20.90 -19.46
CA GLU A 642 5.99 -20.68 -18.56
C GLU A 642 6.44 -20.49 -17.10
N ASP A 643 7.32 -21.37 -16.64
CA ASP A 643 7.93 -21.31 -15.32
C ASP A 643 9.30 -20.61 -15.42
N LEU A 644 9.44 -19.49 -14.70
CA LEU A 644 10.70 -18.76 -14.58
C LEU A 644 11.09 -18.64 -13.12
N SER A 645 12.39 -18.72 -12.85
CA SER A 645 12.96 -18.33 -11.57
C SER A 645 12.83 -16.81 -11.36
N VAL A 646 12.93 -16.39 -10.09
CA VAL A 646 13.01 -14.97 -9.69
C VAL A 646 14.04 -14.21 -10.52
N LYS A 647 15.24 -14.77 -10.65
CA LYS A 647 16.35 -14.14 -11.39
C LYS A 647 16.11 -14.09 -12.90
N GLN A 648 15.48 -15.10 -13.49
CA GLN A 648 15.09 -15.07 -14.89
C GLN A 648 14.09 -13.94 -15.16
N GLN A 649 13.12 -13.74 -14.27
CA GLN A 649 12.12 -12.66 -14.40
C GLN A 649 12.75 -11.28 -14.21
N GLU A 650 13.70 -11.13 -13.28
CA GLU A 650 14.48 -9.91 -13.12
C GLU A 650 15.18 -9.51 -14.42
N ILE A 651 15.87 -10.46 -15.05
CA ILE A 651 16.60 -10.24 -16.31
C ILE A 651 15.65 -9.87 -17.44
N VAL A 652 14.49 -10.52 -17.55
CA VAL A 652 13.47 -10.19 -18.56
C VAL A 652 12.90 -8.77 -18.34
N SER A 653 12.58 -8.41 -17.10
CA SER A 653 12.08 -7.08 -16.71
C SER A 653 13.10 -5.97 -16.95
N LEU A 654 14.38 -6.30 -16.75
CA LEU A 654 15.49 -5.41 -17.03
C LEU A 654 15.54 -5.02 -18.53
N ILE A 655 15.34 -5.98 -19.43
CA ILE A 655 15.31 -5.71 -20.88
C ILE A 655 14.16 -4.77 -21.23
N SER A 656 12.92 -5.10 -20.85
CA SER A 656 11.74 -4.25 -21.14
C SER A 656 11.96 -2.83 -20.72
N SER A 657 12.38 -2.67 -19.45
CA SER A 657 12.53 -1.35 -18.88
C SER A 657 13.68 -0.59 -19.52
N SER A 658 14.72 -1.28 -20.02
CA SER A 658 15.80 -0.66 -20.78
C SER A 658 15.35 -0.13 -22.15
N LEU A 659 14.30 -0.69 -22.77
CA LEU A 659 13.83 -0.32 -24.11
C LEU A 659 13.42 1.16 -24.20
N ILE A 660 12.80 1.68 -23.14
CA ILE A 660 12.28 3.06 -23.09
C ILE A 660 12.88 3.92 -21.99
N GLU A 661 13.94 3.44 -21.34
CA GLU A 661 14.59 4.12 -20.22
C GLU A 661 15.01 5.56 -20.55
N SER A 662 15.45 5.78 -21.80
CA SER A 662 15.93 7.07 -22.28
C SER A 662 15.67 7.23 -23.78
N ASN A 663 15.69 8.47 -24.28
CA ASN A 663 15.63 8.75 -25.71
C ASN A 663 16.76 8.06 -26.49
N GLU A 664 17.93 7.91 -25.87
CA GLU A 664 19.06 7.18 -26.45
C GLU A 664 18.73 5.68 -26.58
N SER A 665 18.17 5.06 -25.53
CA SER A 665 17.73 3.66 -25.58
C SER A 665 16.69 3.44 -26.68
N ILE A 666 15.69 4.32 -26.76
CA ILE A 666 14.64 4.26 -27.79
C ILE A 666 15.27 4.33 -29.18
N MET A 667 16.22 5.23 -29.40
CA MET A 667 16.95 5.33 -30.67
C MET A 667 17.77 4.08 -30.98
N ILE A 668 18.44 3.49 -29.99
CA ILE A 668 19.25 2.28 -30.18
C ILE A 668 18.36 1.09 -30.54
N PHE A 669 17.32 0.81 -29.76
CA PHE A 669 16.44 -0.34 -29.99
C PHE A 669 15.53 -0.18 -31.22
N SER A 670 15.28 1.05 -31.67
CA SER A 670 14.59 1.32 -32.94
C SER A 670 15.54 1.39 -34.15
N SER A 671 16.85 1.29 -33.92
CA SER A 671 17.85 1.25 -34.98
C SER A 671 17.84 -0.09 -35.71
N SER A 672 18.34 -0.11 -36.95
CA SER A 672 18.58 -1.35 -37.69
C SER A 672 20.02 -1.87 -37.49
N ASP A 673 20.68 -1.49 -36.39
CA ASP A 673 22.08 -1.83 -36.09
C ASP A 673 22.15 -2.89 -34.98
N GLU A 674 22.42 -4.14 -35.39
CA GLU A 674 22.48 -5.29 -34.49
C GLU A 674 23.62 -5.17 -33.47
N GLU A 675 24.79 -4.64 -33.87
CA GLU A 675 25.92 -4.49 -32.96
C GLU A 675 25.63 -3.43 -31.89
N LEU A 676 25.00 -2.32 -32.27
CA LEU A 676 24.67 -1.25 -31.33
C LEU A 676 23.66 -1.71 -30.29
N ILE A 677 22.63 -2.45 -30.72
CA ILE A 677 21.63 -3.03 -29.81
C ILE A 677 22.27 -4.05 -28.88
N LYS A 678 23.13 -4.94 -29.41
CA LYS A 678 23.84 -5.93 -28.60
C LYS A 678 24.74 -5.28 -27.54
N LYS A 679 25.50 -4.24 -27.90
CA LYS A 679 26.31 -3.46 -26.96
C LYS A 679 25.45 -2.81 -25.86
N ARG A 680 24.25 -2.33 -26.20
CA ARG A 680 23.33 -1.78 -25.20
C ARG A 680 22.82 -2.85 -24.24
N LEU A 681 22.43 -4.02 -24.74
CA LEU A 681 22.03 -5.16 -23.91
C LEU A 681 23.17 -5.60 -22.97
N GLU A 682 24.39 -5.73 -23.51
CA GLU A 682 25.58 -6.05 -22.72
C GLU A 682 25.84 -5.02 -21.62
N ALA A 683 25.72 -3.72 -21.91
CA ALA A 683 25.88 -2.67 -20.91
C ALA A 683 24.81 -2.74 -19.80
N VAL A 684 23.56 -3.04 -20.17
CA VAL A 684 22.44 -3.22 -19.23
C VAL A 684 22.69 -4.41 -18.30
N PHE A 685 23.09 -5.56 -18.84
CA PHE A 685 23.41 -6.73 -18.03
C PHE A 685 24.64 -6.52 -17.16
N LEU A 686 25.67 -5.83 -17.68
CA LEU A 686 26.87 -5.53 -16.92
C LEU A 686 26.57 -4.65 -15.69
N ASP A 687 25.74 -3.61 -15.82
CA ASP A 687 25.34 -2.77 -14.69
C ASP A 687 24.51 -3.55 -13.66
N TYR A 688 23.64 -4.47 -14.12
CA TYR A 688 22.90 -5.39 -13.23
C TYR A 688 23.84 -6.30 -12.43
N LEU A 689 24.81 -6.94 -13.09
CA LEU A 689 25.78 -7.82 -12.43
C LEU A 689 26.61 -7.03 -11.40
N TYR A 690 27.07 -5.82 -11.74
CA TYR A 690 27.84 -4.99 -10.82
C TYR A 690 27.05 -4.54 -9.59
N THR A 691 25.77 -4.23 -9.78
CA THR A 691 24.92 -3.68 -8.72
C THR A 691 24.41 -4.77 -7.78
N ASN A 692 24.01 -5.92 -8.32
CA ASN A 692 23.33 -6.96 -7.54
C ASN A 692 24.22 -8.12 -7.09
N LEU A 693 25.37 -8.36 -7.73
CA LEU A 693 26.21 -9.53 -7.45
C LEU A 693 27.62 -9.18 -6.97
N ILE A 694 28.20 -8.07 -7.44
CA ILE A 694 29.60 -7.71 -7.15
C ILE A 694 29.71 -6.72 -5.97
N LYS A 695 28.68 -5.92 -5.69
CA LYS A 695 28.67 -4.90 -4.62
C LYS A 695 27.79 -5.22 -3.40
N GLY A 696 27.26 -6.44 -3.30
CA GLY A 696 26.52 -6.92 -2.12
C GLY A 696 27.41 -7.06 -0.88
#